data_AF-A0A926P845-F1
#
_entry.id   AF-A0A926P845-F1
#
_cell.length_a   1.000
_cell.length_b   1.000
_cell.length_c   1.000
_cell.angle_alpha   90.00
_cell.angle_beta   90.00
_cell.angle_gamma   90.00
#
_symmetry.space_group_name_H-M   'P 1'
#
loop_
_entity.id
_entity.type
_entity.pdbx_description
1 polymer ?
#
loop_
_entity_poly.entity_id
_entity_poly.type
_entity_poly.pdbx_seq_one_letter_code
_entity_poly.pdbx_strand_id
1 'polypeptide(L)'
;MSQSGKSRSVSATKEGLDKVRQRRAELEKPGKPDKKGWSQEDLAAQAYVHISTVKRFLGEKPVDENSALAIVQALGLEITEVVDPKDWNPAKETSDAIDWHEVCGKVLARQREEQRLRRQATERGFELNVYVPLGLVERKQQQRRRGDVPLEEVYQLAEEVITKEYDNDKFLTEVIEPGKSRRIAIIGEPGAGKTTLQEKIAVWIHDKNKGLPICIPLGGLQGKSLEDYLQQIWLKTALRFIEPDVSRVEAQAFASLQKLFREGNMWLLLDGVDEMAATSPVEALATIKEQLTDWLVEARVVLTCRLNVWDANVNTILTGFETYRTLEFKPEQVEDFIRQWFACANELQRGEELLRKLQETGRERIRELVRNPLRLSLLCQTSYLLPVDEPLPETKAALYERFTRYFYEWKQEQHLDLTQQDELIDELHEALGKLALAGINSTARFRLKRKLARQEMGEPLFKLAERLNWLVLVDREAKTDEAVYAFFHPTFQEYFAACAIDDWHYFLNHVQDNPMQGIYSIFERQWKEVFLLWLGREDVEKEQKKALILALGRFEDGCESFYWYQAWFLAAAGISEFCDCPWADEIVRQIVEWSFGYFNTEKQKWWVLLNPIQKVARVVLRETQRKSAITALIDLLPNVQEDYICMEVAKSLGEIDPGNLVAIHTQIRLVQTANSEFTRMEAAESLGEIDPGNLVAIRALIELIQTTNSLFICREAAQSLGKIANGDSEALQALIGLMQTAEDSHTRNLAAESLGKIDKDNLEVLQTLISLIQTSENIHTRHLVAESLGKIDKDNLEVLQTLIRLVQSAEDESTRQLAAETIGKIDKDNPEALQALIRVVQTSEDESIRRRATESLGKIGKGNPKAIQYLIELVQTSEDESIRRQVAISLGEIGEDNPEVLQTLIWLAQSSKDKCTRRLAAESLGKIDKDNSEAIQTLIELVQNTQDNNEPWLAAKSLEEIGKDNLEAIQAVTGLVQTAESDYTRWLAVESLRTIDKDNPEAIQTLIHLVQTSEDNYNTRWLAVESLGKISKDNPEALQTLIRLVQSSEDAYTQIAVKSLGEIGKYNSEAIQALIWLVQTATHHQTRGQAVNSLTEITEGDGLRLAVSALKSGLAVPVYENNPDYHEACYRVIWHCAQNMSYPDFYQAWHQTTVH
;
A
#
# COMPACT_ATOMS: atom_id res chain seq x y z
N MET A 1 -14.02 -44.73 -9.38
CA MET A 1 -13.49 -45.86 -8.57
C MET A 1 -12.73 -46.82 -9.47
N SER A 2 -11.41 -46.68 -9.53
CA SER A 2 -10.47 -47.74 -9.93
C SER A 2 -9.04 -47.24 -9.65
N GLN A 3 -8.59 -47.35 -8.40
CA GLN A 3 -7.16 -47.31 -8.11
C GLN A 3 -6.72 -48.75 -7.83
N SER A 4 -6.03 -49.33 -8.81
CA SER A 4 -5.36 -50.62 -8.69
C SER A 4 -4.15 -50.47 -7.78
N GLY A 5 -4.34 -50.61 -6.47
CA GLY A 5 -3.24 -50.92 -5.56
C GLY A 5 -2.74 -52.32 -5.89
N LYS A 6 -1.51 -52.44 -6.41
CA LYS A 6 -0.85 -53.75 -6.57
C LYS A 6 -0.77 -54.40 -5.18
N SER A 7 -1.55 -55.45 -4.91
CA SER A 7 -1.39 -56.21 -3.67
C SER A 7 -0.03 -56.91 -3.72
N ARG A 8 0.79 -56.73 -2.68
CA ARG A 8 2.07 -57.44 -2.57
C ARG A 8 1.83 -58.94 -2.46
N SER A 9 2.78 -59.72 -2.99
CA SER A 9 2.71 -61.18 -3.00
C SER A 9 3.76 -61.77 -2.08
N VAL A 10 3.34 -62.64 -1.16
CA VAL A 10 4.20 -63.32 -0.19
C VAL A 10 4.15 -64.83 -0.39
N SER A 11 5.23 -65.53 -0.02
CA SER A 11 5.35 -66.99 -0.11
C SER A 11 5.67 -67.59 1.25
N ALA A 12 5.07 -68.73 1.57
CA ALA A 12 5.39 -69.46 2.79
C ALA A 12 6.81 -70.04 2.75
N THR A 13 7.50 -70.04 3.88
CA THR A 13 8.80 -70.71 4.03
C THR A 13 8.61 -72.22 4.13
N LYS A 14 9.67 -73.00 3.88
CA LYS A 14 9.62 -74.46 3.99
C LYS A 14 9.22 -74.94 5.39
N GLU A 15 9.82 -74.36 6.43
CA GLU A 15 9.47 -74.65 7.83
C GLU A 15 8.03 -74.23 8.16
N GLY A 16 7.58 -73.09 7.61
CA GLY A 16 6.20 -72.62 7.73
C GLY A 16 5.17 -73.56 7.12
N LEU A 17 5.46 -74.13 5.94
CA LEU A 17 4.59 -75.10 5.28
C LEU A 17 4.51 -76.43 6.03
N ASP A 18 5.57 -76.84 6.70
CA ASP A 18 5.55 -78.06 7.52
C ASP A 18 4.64 -77.87 8.75
N LYS A 19 4.67 -76.69 9.38
CA LYS A 19 3.70 -76.33 10.44
C LYS A 19 2.27 -76.32 9.92
N VAL A 20 2.03 -75.74 8.74
CA VAL A 20 0.71 -75.73 8.08
C VAL A 20 0.22 -77.16 7.80
N ARG A 21 1.09 -78.06 7.32
CA ARG A 21 0.74 -79.46 7.06
C ARG A 21 0.42 -80.21 8.34
N GLN A 22 1.22 -80.03 9.38
CA GLN A 22 1.00 -80.63 10.69
C GLN A 22 -0.34 -80.18 11.27
N ARG A 23 -0.60 -78.86 11.28
CA ARG A 23 -1.83 -78.30 11.83
C ARG A 23 -3.07 -78.79 11.08
N ARG A 24 -3.00 -78.88 9.75
CA ARG A 24 -4.07 -79.48 8.94
C ARG A 24 -4.34 -80.94 9.30
N ALA A 25 -3.32 -81.72 9.63
CA ALA A 25 -3.47 -83.14 10.00
C ALA A 25 -4.17 -83.33 11.36
N GLU A 26 -3.96 -82.38 12.28
CA GLU A 26 -4.50 -82.42 13.65
C GLU A 26 -5.95 -81.95 13.76
N LEU A 27 -6.37 -81.03 12.88
CA LEU A 27 -7.71 -80.43 12.90
C LEU A 27 -8.80 -81.42 12.45
N GLU A 28 -9.92 -81.43 13.16
CA GLU A 28 -11.12 -82.21 12.83
C GLU A 28 -11.84 -81.62 11.61
N LYS A 29 -12.28 -82.48 10.68
CA LYS A 29 -12.91 -82.04 9.44
C LYS A 29 -14.22 -81.27 9.73
N PRO A 30 -14.44 -80.12 9.07
CA PRO A 30 -15.67 -79.35 9.26
C PRO A 30 -16.91 -80.20 8.98
N GLY A 31 -17.80 -80.31 9.97
CA GLY A 31 -19.04 -81.10 9.88
C GLY A 31 -18.92 -82.61 10.08
N LYS A 32 -17.73 -83.15 10.44
CA LYS A 32 -17.51 -84.58 10.75
C LYS A 32 -16.57 -84.75 11.97
N PRO A 33 -17.10 -84.70 13.21
CA PRO A 33 -16.31 -84.55 14.44
C PRO A 33 -15.36 -85.71 14.81
N ASP A 34 -15.35 -86.84 14.09
CA ASP A 34 -14.47 -87.98 14.39
C ASP A 34 -13.41 -88.27 13.30
N LYS A 35 -13.26 -87.37 12.30
CA LYS A 35 -12.25 -87.51 11.23
C LYS A 35 -11.31 -86.32 11.23
N LYS A 36 -10.03 -86.57 11.51
CA LYS A 36 -8.95 -85.56 11.48
C LYS A 36 -8.30 -85.46 10.11
N GLY A 37 -7.75 -84.29 9.78
CA GLY A 37 -7.02 -84.02 8.55
C GLY A 37 -7.81 -83.20 7.53
N TRP A 38 -7.67 -81.88 7.56
CA TRP A 38 -8.25 -80.96 6.58
C TRP A 38 -7.65 -81.19 5.18
N SER A 39 -8.49 -81.42 4.18
CA SER A 39 -8.11 -81.40 2.76
C SER A 39 -7.78 -79.97 2.30
N GLN A 40 -7.25 -79.80 1.09
CA GLN A 40 -7.00 -78.46 0.55
C GLN A 40 -8.33 -77.73 0.29
N GLU A 41 -9.36 -78.50 -0.06
CA GLU A 41 -10.75 -78.07 -0.24
C GLU A 41 -11.35 -77.56 1.07
N ASP A 42 -11.14 -78.29 2.17
CA ASP A 42 -11.62 -77.88 3.50
C ASP A 42 -10.97 -76.56 3.95
N LEU A 43 -9.65 -76.41 3.71
CA LEU A 43 -8.92 -75.19 4.04
C LEU A 43 -9.33 -73.99 3.18
N ALA A 44 -9.54 -74.20 1.88
CA ALA A 44 -10.01 -73.15 0.97
C ALA A 44 -11.40 -72.63 1.38
N ALA A 45 -12.30 -73.55 1.75
CA ALA A 45 -13.63 -73.20 2.23
C ALA A 45 -13.60 -72.40 3.55
N GLN A 46 -12.74 -72.79 4.50
CA GLN A 46 -12.63 -72.11 5.80
C GLN A 46 -11.93 -70.75 5.72
N ALA A 47 -10.94 -70.61 4.84
CA ALA A 47 -10.26 -69.35 4.60
C ALA A 47 -11.01 -68.42 3.62
N TYR A 48 -12.15 -68.86 3.07
CA TYR A 48 -12.92 -68.13 2.06
C TYR A 48 -12.09 -67.68 0.84
N VAL A 49 -11.14 -68.52 0.41
CA VAL A 49 -10.29 -68.26 -0.76
C VAL A 49 -10.43 -69.37 -1.80
N HIS A 50 -10.10 -69.07 -3.05
CA HIS A 50 -10.18 -70.07 -4.11
C HIS A 50 -9.15 -71.20 -3.91
N ILE A 51 -9.51 -72.45 -4.22
CA ILE A 51 -8.65 -73.64 -4.05
C ILE A 51 -7.30 -73.51 -4.77
N SER A 52 -7.27 -72.83 -5.91
CA SER A 52 -6.02 -72.58 -6.65
C SER A 52 -5.04 -71.71 -5.86
N THR A 53 -5.54 -70.77 -5.04
CA THR A 53 -4.72 -69.92 -4.18
C THR A 53 -4.10 -70.73 -3.05
N VAL A 54 -4.89 -71.62 -2.42
CA VAL A 54 -4.38 -72.56 -1.40
C VAL A 54 -3.31 -73.50 -1.99
N LYS A 55 -3.54 -74.04 -3.20
CA LYS A 55 -2.57 -74.90 -3.89
C LYS A 55 -1.26 -74.17 -4.21
N ARG A 56 -1.34 -72.90 -4.60
CA ARG A 56 -0.16 -72.06 -4.84
C ARG A 56 0.60 -71.80 -3.54
N PHE A 57 -0.10 -71.38 -2.49
CA PHE A 57 0.50 -71.10 -1.19
C PHE A 57 1.23 -72.33 -0.62
N LEU A 58 0.58 -73.50 -0.65
CA LEU A 58 1.17 -74.77 -0.19
C LEU A 58 2.30 -75.32 -1.09
N GLY A 59 2.44 -74.75 -2.28
CA GLY A 59 3.48 -75.10 -3.26
C GLY A 59 4.63 -74.08 -3.30
N GLU A 60 4.82 -73.29 -2.24
CA GLU A 60 5.85 -72.25 -2.11
C GLU A 60 5.74 -71.13 -3.17
N LYS A 61 4.59 -70.98 -3.83
CA LYS A 61 4.37 -69.93 -4.82
C LYS A 61 3.80 -68.68 -4.16
N PRO A 62 4.19 -67.47 -4.62
CA PRO A 62 3.66 -66.23 -4.09
C PRO A 62 2.14 -66.13 -4.29
N VAL A 63 1.43 -65.69 -3.25
CA VAL A 63 0.01 -65.33 -3.24
C VAL A 63 -0.15 -63.96 -2.59
N ASP A 64 -1.28 -63.29 -2.79
CA ASP A 64 -1.51 -61.98 -2.15
C ASP A 64 -1.53 -62.10 -0.62
N GLU A 65 -1.04 -61.05 0.05
CA GLU A 65 -0.90 -60.99 1.51
C GLU A 65 -2.20 -61.29 2.26
N ASN A 66 -3.33 -60.77 1.78
CA ASN A 66 -4.63 -61.00 2.41
C ASN A 66 -5.05 -62.48 2.33
N SER A 67 -4.85 -63.11 1.17
CA SER A 67 -5.12 -64.54 1.01
C SER A 67 -4.16 -65.40 1.83
N ALA A 68 -2.87 -65.03 1.93
CA ALA A 68 -1.91 -65.72 2.80
C ALA A 68 -2.34 -65.64 4.27
N LEU A 69 -2.71 -64.45 4.74
CA LEU A 69 -3.19 -64.22 6.10
C LEU A 69 -4.46 -65.03 6.40
N ALA A 70 -5.45 -65.00 5.51
CA ALA A 70 -6.70 -65.75 5.66
C ALA A 70 -6.46 -67.27 5.76
N ILE A 71 -5.56 -67.81 4.94
CA ILE A 71 -5.20 -69.25 4.97
C ILE A 71 -4.55 -69.62 6.30
N VAL A 72 -3.63 -68.79 6.81
CA VAL A 72 -2.89 -69.07 8.04
C VAL A 72 -3.78 -68.91 9.27
N GLN A 73 -4.65 -67.89 9.30
CA GLN A 73 -5.64 -67.69 10.36
C GLN A 73 -6.69 -68.80 10.42
N ALA A 74 -7.13 -69.33 9.27
CA ALA A 74 -8.06 -70.48 9.25
C ALA A 74 -7.49 -71.74 9.94
N LEU A 75 -6.17 -71.83 10.09
CA LEU A 75 -5.49 -72.91 10.79
C LEU A 75 -5.15 -72.57 12.26
N GLY A 76 -5.44 -71.34 12.68
CA GLY A 76 -5.11 -70.82 14.01
C GLY A 76 -3.61 -70.67 14.24
N LEU A 77 -2.85 -70.35 13.19
CA LEU A 77 -1.42 -70.07 13.23
C LEU A 77 -1.18 -68.57 13.04
N GLU A 78 -0.01 -68.07 13.44
CA GLU A 78 0.40 -66.69 13.18
C GLU A 78 1.13 -66.58 11.83
N ILE A 79 0.91 -65.50 11.08
CA ILE A 79 1.46 -65.35 9.72
C ILE A 79 2.99 -65.35 9.66
N THR A 80 3.64 -64.83 10.71
CA THR A 80 5.10 -64.83 10.89
C THR A 80 5.67 -66.20 11.24
N GLU A 81 4.83 -67.18 11.60
CA GLU A 81 5.25 -68.57 11.76
C GLU A 81 5.31 -69.33 10.44
N VAL A 82 4.68 -68.79 9.39
CA VAL A 82 4.49 -69.45 8.09
C VAL A 82 5.24 -68.74 6.96
N VAL A 83 5.38 -67.42 7.03
CA VAL A 83 6.09 -66.56 6.06
C VAL A 83 7.32 -65.95 6.73
N ASP A 84 8.40 -65.66 5.97
CA ASP A 84 9.61 -65.04 6.52
C ASP A 84 9.24 -63.66 7.13
N PRO A 85 9.55 -63.41 8.42
CA PRO A 85 9.28 -62.12 9.07
C PRO A 85 9.96 -60.92 8.40
N LYS A 86 11.00 -61.12 7.58
CA LYS A 86 11.60 -60.04 6.78
C LYS A 86 10.81 -59.73 5.51
N ASP A 87 10.15 -60.73 4.93
CA ASP A 87 9.28 -60.57 3.76
C ASP A 87 7.86 -60.14 4.17
N TRP A 88 7.47 -60.42 5.42
CA TRP A 88 6.23 -59.97 6.05
C TRP A 88 6.49 -58.76 6.94
N ASN A 89 6.25 -57.54 6.46
CA ASN A 89 6.42 -56.32 7.24
C ASN A 89 5.17 -56.02 8.10
N PRO A 90 5.14 -56.28 9.42
CA PRO A 90 4.00 -55.99 10.26
C PRO A 90 4.12 -54.55 10.75
N ALA A 91 4.15 -53.61 9.80
CA ALA A 91 4.13 -52.20 10.08
C ALA A 91 3.59 -51.48 8.84
N LYS A 92 2.27 -51.29 8.80
CA LYS A 92 1.83 -49.93 8.53
C LYS A 92 2.36 -49.12 9.70
N GLU A 93 3.49 -48.45 9.51
CA GLU A 93 3.62 -47.13 10.09
C GLU A 93 2.43 -46.36 9.52
N THR A 94 1.34 -46.27 10.29
CA THR A 94 0.56 -45.05 10.21
C THR A 94 1.56 -43.98 10.58
N SER A 95 1.98 -43.21 9.58
CA SER A 95 2.42 -41.86 9.83
C SER A 95 1.29 -41.21 10.62
N ASP A 96 1.39 -41.20 11.95
CA ASP A 96 0.54 -40.43 12.85
C ASP A 96 0.81 -38.92 12.69
N ALA A 97 1.61 -38.51 11.69
CA ALA A 97 1.73 -37.13 11.26
C ALA A 97 0.58 -36.78 10.31
N ILE A 98 -0.29 -35.90 10.78
CA ILE A 98 -1.33 -35.25 9.98
C ILE A 98 -0.67 -34.50 8.82
N ASP A 99 -1.11 -34.76 7.58
CA ASP A 99 -0.70 -33.98 6.40
C ASP A 99 -1.42 -32.62 6.42
N TRP A 100 -0.80 -31.66 7.11
CA TRP A 100 -1.38 -30.32 7.26
C TRP A 100 -1.46 -29.54 5.95
N HIS A 101 -0.63 -29.86 4.95
CA HIS A 101 -0.72 -29.22 3.63
C HIS A 101 -2.01 -29.63 2.92
N GLU A 102 -2.27 -30.94 2.84
CA GLU A 102 -3.52 -31.46 2.25
C GLU A 102 -4.76 -30.95 3.01
N VAL A 103 -4.69 -30.89 4.34
CA VAL A 103 -5.78 -30.42 5.20
C VAL A 103 -6.09 -28.96 4.98
N CYS A 104 -5.08 -28.09 5.05
CA CYS A 104 -5.25 -26.67 4.75
C CYS A 104 -5.79 -26.46 3.33
N GLY A 105 -5.31 -27.23 2.35
CA GLY A 105 -5.81 -27.21 0.97
C GLY A 105 -7.30 -27.54 0.86
N LYS A 106 -7.76 -28.61 1.53
CA LYS A 106 -9.18 -29.01 1.55
C LYS A 106 -10.07 -28.00 2.27
N VAL A 107 -9.61 -27.47 3.41
CA VAL A 107 -10.36 -26.44 4.16
C VAL A 107 -10.42 -25.15 3.35
N LEU A 108 -9.32 -24.73 2.73
CA LEU A 108 -9.28 -23.56 1.86
C LEU A 108 -10.22 -23.73 0.67
N ALA A 109 -10.21 -24.88 -0.02
CA ALA A 109 -11.14 -25.16 -1.12
C ALA A 109 -12.61 -25.08 -0.68
N ARG A 110 -12.94 -25.60 0.51
CA ARG A 110 -14.29 -25.47 1.08
C ARG A 110 -14.63 -24.03 1.43
N GLN A 111 -13.72 -23.29 2.06
CA GLN A 111 -13.94 -21.88 2.41
C GLN A 111 -14.12 -21.02 1.17
N ARG A 112 -13.38 -21.29 0.10
CA ARG A 112 -13.57 -20.66 -1.22
C ARG A 112 -14.97 -20.94 -1.76
N GLU A 113 -15.46 -22.18 -1.64
CA GLU A 113 -16.84 -22.51 -2.03
C GLU A 113 -17.89 -21.82 -1.13
N GLU A 114 -17.65 -21.72 0.18
CA GLU A 114 -18.54 -20.98 1.10
C GLU A 114 -18.54 -19.47 0.84
N GLN A 115 -17.38 -18.87 0.58
CA GLN A 115 -17.26 -17.47 0.15
C GLN A 115 -17.89 -17.27 -1.23
N ARG A 116 -17.76 -18.25 -2.13
CA ARG A 116 -18.40 -18.26 -3.43
C ARG A 116 -19.93 -18.25 -3.29
N LEU A 117 -20.50 -19.06 -2.40
CA LEU A 117 -21.92 -19.05 -2.07
C LEU A 117 -22.36 -17.73 -1.42
N ARG A 118 -21.53 -17.11 -0.57
CA ARG A 118 -21.81 -15.76 -0.03
C ARG A 118 -21.79 -14.69 -1.11
N ARG A 119 -20.80 -14.75 -2.01
CA ARG A 119 -20.68 -13.84 -3.16
C ARG A 119 -21.77 -14.12 -4.19
N GLN A 120 -22.36 -15.32 -4.31
CA GLN A 120 -23.58 -15.53 -5.12
C GLN A 120 -24.74 -14.65 -4.67
N ALA A 121 -24.84 -14.34 -3.37
CA ALA A 121 -25.81 -13.36 -2.90
C ALA A 121 -25.52 -11.95 -3.42
N THR A 122 -24.33 -11.70 -3.96
CA THR A 122 -23.87 -10.43 -4.53
C THR A 122 -23.27 -10.54 -5.95
N GLU A 123 -23.43 -11.64 -6.68
CA GLU A 123 -22.79 -11.86 -7.99
C GLU A 123 -23.57 -12.96 -8.74
N ARG A 124 -23.75 -12.87 -10.06
CA ARG A 124 -24.29 -14.02 -10.82
C ARG A 124 -23.25 -15.15 -10.79
N GLY A 125 -23.66 -16.40 -10.62
CA GLY A 125 -22.75 -17.52 -10.32
C GLY A 125 -21.54 -17.74 -11.24
N PHE A 126 -21.51 -17.16 -12.45
CA PHE A 126 -20.37 -17.19 -13.38
C PHE A 126 -19.30 -16.12 -13.09
N GLU A 127 -19.66 -15.01 -12.45
CA GLU A 127 -18.77 -13.87 -12.14
C GLU A 127 -17.70 -14.21 -11.10
N LEU A 128 -17.97 -15.21 -10.28
CA LEU A 128 -17.11 -15.72 -9.21
C LEU A 128 -15.77 -16.29 -9.71
N ASN A 129 -15.63 -16.44 -11.03
CA ASN A 129 -14.40 -16.91 -11.69
C ASN A 129 -13.56 -15.77 -12.28
N VAL A 130 -14.05 -14.53 -12.27
CA VAL A 130 -13.34 -13.37 -12.83
C VAL A 130 -12.35 -12.87 -11.79
N TYR A 131 -11.07 -12.82 -12.15
CA TYR A 131 -10.04 -12.22 -11.30
C TYR A 131 -9.07 -11.42 -12.14
N VAL A 132 -9.01 -10.12 -11.87
CA VAL A 132 -8.00 -9.23 -12.41
C VAL A 132 -7.07 -8.81 -11.27
N PRO A 133 -5.74 -8.99 -11.39
CA PRO A 133 -4.80 -8.71 -10.31
C PRO A 133 -4.78 -7.23 -9.92
N LEU A 134 -5.05 -6.92 -8.65
CA LEU A 134 -5.02 -5.55 -8.13
C LEU A 134 -3.61 -5.12 -7.75
N GLY A 135 -3.25 -3.89 -8.12
CA GLY A 135 -2.04 -3.22 -7.62
C GLY A 135 -2.21 -2.78 -6.17
N LEU A 136 -1.09 -2.60 -5.47
CA LEU A 136 -1.05 -2.13 -4.10
C LEU A 136 -0.02 -1.02 -3.94
N VAL A 137 -0.27 -0.11 -3.01
CA VAL A 137 0.73 0.88 -2.59
C VAL A 137 1.09 0.67 -1.13
N GLU A 138 2.38 0.66 -0.86
CA GLU A 138 2.89 0.66 0.51
C GLU A 138 2.74 2.08 1.08
N ARG A 139 2.08 2.14 2.24
CA ARG A 139 1.92 3.39 2.98
C ARG A 139 3.04 3.46 4.02
N LYS A 140 3.74 4.60 4.07
CA LYS A 140 4.59 4.92 5.21
C LYS A 140 3.73 4.94 6.47
N GLN A 141 4.19 4.33 7.57
CA GLN A 141 3.52 4.46 8.87
C GLN A 141 3.35 5.96 9.17
N GLN A 142 2.11 6.44 9.15
CA GLN A 142 1.80 7.82 9.51
C GLN A 142 2.26 8.03 10.96
N GLN A 143 3.01 9.11 11.22
CA GLN A 143 3.48 9.37 12.57
C GLN A 143 2.29 9.78 13.46
N ARG A 144 2.06 8.94 14.48
CA ARG A 144 1.22 9.11 15.67
C ARG A 144 0.78 10.55 15.94
N ARG A 145 -0.51 10.84 16.08
CA ARG A 145 -0.97 11.89 17.03
C ARG A 145 -1.38 11.19 18.34
N ARG A 146 -0.81 11.59 19.47
CA ARG A 146 -1.22 11.18 20.82
C ARG A 146 -1.98 12.35 21.44
N GLY A 147 -3.12 12.05 22.06
CA GLY A 147 -4.03 13.02 22.66
C GLY A 147 -5.48 12.54 22.59
N ASP A 148 -6.33 13.00 23.53
CA ASP A 148 -7.80 12.88 23.46
C ASP A 148 -8.29 13.75 22.29
N VAL A 149 -8.20 13.22 21.07
CA VAL A 149 -8.70 13.86 19.85
C VAL A 149 -10.22 13.65 19.81
N PRO A 150 -11.03 14.71 19.65
CA PRO A 150 -12.47 14.58 19.45
C PRO A 150 -12.76 13.62 18.29
N LEU A 151 -13.77 12.76 18.43
CA LEU A 151 -14.13 11.73 17.43
C LEU A 151 -14.35 12.31 16.02
N GLU A 152 -14.60 13.63 15.94
CA GLU A 152 -14.80 14.43 14.72
C GLU A 152 -13.52 14.59 13.85
N GLU A 153 -12.32 14.51 14.44
CA GLU A 153 -11.03 14.80 13.76
C GLU A 153 -10.26 13.55 13.31
N VAL A 154 -10.76 12.38 13.68
CA VAL A 154 -10.22 11.07 13.32
C VAL A 154 -10.23 10.83 11.80
N TYR A 155 -11.17 11.45 11.08
CA TYR A 155 -11.40 11.21 9.65
C TYR A 155 -10.81 12.29 8.73
N GLN A 156 -10.03 13.24 9.27
CA GLN A 156 -9.30 14.20 8.45
C GLN A 156 -8.02 13.54 7.91
N LEU A 157 -8.13 13.01 6.69
CA LEU A 157 -7.02 12.41 5.94
C LEU A 157 -5.91 13.45 5.71
N ALA A 158 -4.73 13.23 6.29
CA ALA A 158 -3.50 13.88 5.85
C ALA A 158 -3.12 13.33 4.46
N GLU A 159 -2.41 14.12 3.65
CA GLU A 159 -1.87 13.66 2.36
C GLU A 159 -1.04 12.38 2.55
N GLU A 160 -1.38 11.33 1.79
CA GLU A 160 -0.72 10.03 1.89
C GLU A 160 0.70 10.10 1.35
N VAL A 161 1.70 9.77 2.17
CA VAL A 161 3.07 9.57 1.68
C VAL A 161 3.18 8.15 1.14
N ILE A 162 2.98 8.01 -0.17
CA ILE A 162 3.21 6.77 -0.92
C ILE A 162 4.71 6.50 -0.97
N THR A 163 5.16 5.35 -0.47
CA THR A 163 6.58 4.98 -0.52
C THR A 163 6.94 4.17 -1.75
N LYS A 164 6.06 3.25 -2.16
CA LYS A 164 6.29 2.37 -3.29
C LYS A 164 4.99 1.77 -3.80
N GLU A 165 4.88 1.63 -5.12
CA GLU A 165 3.80 0.92 -5.78
C GLU A 165 4.24 -0.51 -6.14
N TYR A 166 3.32 -1.46 -5.98
CA TYR A 166 3.50 -2.88 -6.28
C TYR A 166 2.41 -3.33 -7.25
N ASP A 167 2.81 -3.89 -8.38
CA ASP A 167 1.91 -4.74 -9.15
C ASP A 167 1.65 -6.05 -8.37
N ASN A 168 0.55 -6.75 -8.65
CA ASN A 168 0.12 -7.92 -7.87
C ASN A 168 1.20 -9.01 -7.74
N ASP A 169 1.84 -9.38 -8.86
CA ASP A 169 2.88 -10.41 -8.85
C ASP A 169 4.10 -9.97 -8.05
N LYS A 170 4.50 -8.70 -8.17
CA LYS A 170 5.59 -8.12 -7.36
C LYS A 170 5.24 -8.12 -5.88
N PHE A 171 3.98 -7.85 -5.51
CA PHE A 171 3.57 -7.94 -4.12
C PHE A 171 3.70 -9.38 -3.59
N LEU A 172 3.30 -10.38 -4.39
CA LEU A 172 3.44 -11.78 -4.01
C LEU A 172 4.92 -12.20 -3.88
N THR A 173 5.80 -11.79 -4.78
CA THR A 173 7.21 -12.21 -4.79
C THR A 173 8.14 -11.36 -3.92
N GLU A 174 7.85 -10.07 -3.72
CA GLU A 174 8.72 -9.16 -2.95
C GLU A 174 8.26 -9.00 -1.49
N VAL A 175 6.97 -9.17 -1.21
CA VAL A 175 6.40 -8.99 0.14
C VAL A 175 6.01 -10.32 0.76
N ILE A 176 5.19 -11.12 0.07
CA ILE A 176 4.67 -12.39 0.63
C ILE A 176 5.76 -13.48 0.64
N GLU A 177 6.49 -13.67 -0.47
CA GLU A 177 7.49 -14.74 -0.63
C GLU A 177 8.71 -14.65 0.30
N PRO A 178 9.40 -13.50 0.41
CA PRO A 178 10.66 -13.44 1.16
C PRO A 178 10.42 -13.52 2.66
N GLY A 179 9.17 -13.34 3.10
CA GLY A 179 8.79 -13.41 4.50
C GLY A 179 9.40 -12.34 5.39
N LYS A 180 9.88 -11.23 4.78
CA LYS A 180 10.50 -10.11 5.50
C LYS A 180 9.56 -9.50 6.52
N SER A 181 8.27 -9.44 6.22
CA SER A 181 7.24 -8.97 7.14
C SER A 181 6.40 -10.10 7.71
N ARG A 182 6.29 -10.16 9.03
CA ARG A 182 5.44 -11.15 9.73
C ARG A 182 3.99 -10.71 9.86
N ARG A 183 3.70 -9.42 9.69
CA ARG A 183 2.37 -8.82 9.94
C ARG A 183 2.07 -7.83 8.82
N ILE A 184 1.08 -8.15 7.99
CA ILE A 184 0.70 -7.40 6.80
C ILE A 184 -0.77 -6.97 6.92
N ALA A 185 -1.05 -5.71 6.66
CA ALA A 185 -2.39 -5.16 6.59
C ALA A 185 -2.70 -4.69 5.17
N ILE A 186 -3.76 -5.23 4.58
CA ILE A 186 -4.30 -4.85 3.28
C ILE A 186 -5.55 -3.99 3.51
N ILE A 187 -5.46 -2.71 3.18
CA ILE A 187 -6.51 -1.74 3.41
C ILE A 187 -7.06 -1.15 2.12
N GLY A 188 -8.23 -0.55 2.17
CA GLY A 188 -8.85 0.03 0.98
C GLY A 188 -10.32 0.32 1.16
N GLU A 189 -10.90 1.02 0.18
CA GLU A 189 -12.31 1.38 0.18
C GLU A 189 -13.24 0.15 0.16
N PRO A 190 -14.50 0.29 0.58
CA PRO A 190 -15.52 -0.73 0.37
C PRO A 190 -15.59 -1.14 -1.11
N GLY A 191 -15.67 -2.44 -1.38
CA GLY A 191 -15.69 -2.96 -2.76
C GLY A 191 -14.34 -2.97 -3.50
N ALA A 192 -13.23 -2.53 -2.88
CA ALA A 192 -11.90 -2.51 -3.51
C ALA A 192 -11.24 -3.89 -3.74
N GLY A 193 -11.96 -5.00 -3.54
CA GLY A 193 -11.44 -6.36 -3.82
C GLY A 193 -10.51 -6.97 -2.76
N LYS A 194 -10.42 -6.39 -1.55
CA LYS A 194 -9.53 -6.86 -0.46
C LYS A 194 -9.69 -8.34 -0.12
N THR A 195 -10.92 -8.80 0.11
CA THR A 195 -11.23 -10.21 0.41
C THR A 195 -10.83 -11.14 -0.74
N THR A 196 -11.09 -10.72 -1.99
CA THR A 196 -10.68 -11.48 -3.19
C THR A 196 -9.16 -11.57 -3.30
N LEU A 197 -8.44 -10.48 -3.02
CA LEU A 197 -6.98 -10.47 -3.00
C LEU A 197 -6.43 -11.40 -1.91
N GLN A 198 -6.97 -11.33 -0.69
CA GLN A 198 -6.56 -12.21 0.41
C GLN A 198 -6.79 -13.69 0.09
N GLU A 199 -7.91 -14.03 -0.55
CA GLU A 199 -8.18 -15.39 -1.05
C GLU A 199 -7.11 -15.86 -2.03
N LYS A 200 -6.70 -15.00 -2.98
CA LYS A 200 -5.64 -15.33 -3.95
C LYS A 200 -4.27 -15.47 -3.31
N ILE A 201 -3.96 -14.68 -2.29
CA ILE A 201 -2.76 -14.84 -1.47
C ILE A 201 -2.76 -16.22 -0.79
N ALA A 202 -3.87 -16.64 -0.18
CA ALA A 202 -3.97 -17.96 0.45
C ALA A 202 -3.73 -19.11 -0.56
N VAL A 203 -4.36 -19.04 -1.74
CA VAL A 203 -4.17 -20.03 -2.81
C VAL A 203 -2.72 -20.07 -3.25
N TRP A 204 -2.11 -18.91 -3.49
CA TRP A 204 -0.72 -18.81 -3.91
C TRP A 204 0.25 -19.39 -2.87
N ILE A 205 0.05 -19.10 -1.57
CA ILE A 205 0.86 -19.65 -0.47
C ILE A 205 0.79 -21.18 -0.46
N HIS A 206 -0.42 -21.74 -0.62
CA HIS A 206 -0.63 -23.19 -0.64
C HIS A 206 0.02 -23.85 -1.86
N ASP A 207 -0.27 -23.33 -3.07
CA ASP A 207 0.16 -23.91 -4.35
C ASP A 207 1.68 -23.83 -4.54
N LYS A 208 2.33 -22.77 -4.05
CA LYS A 208 3.79 -22.60 -4.09
C LYS A 208 4.51 -23.27 -2.93
N ASN A 209 3.78 -23.94 -2.04
CA ASN A 209 4.30 -24.59 -0.83
C ASN A 209 5.15 -23.66 0.05
N LYS A 210 4.68 -22.43 0.24
CA LYS A 210 5.37 -21.37 1.02
C LYS A 210 4.89 -21.28 2.47
N GLY A 211 3.95 -22.15 2.86
CA GLY A 211 3.40 -22.24 4.20
C GLY A 211 2.00 -22.83 4.21
N LEU A 212 1.37 -22.82 5.38
CA LEU A 212 0.05 -23.40 5.61
C LEU A 212 -0.98 -22.28 5.88
N PRO A 213 -1.85 -21.93 4.91
CA PRO A 213 -2.81 -20.85 5.07
C PRO A 213 -4.06 -21.31 5.84
N ILE A 214 -4.48 -20.46 6.77
CA ILE A 214 -5.76 -20.54 7.50
C ILE A 214 -6.49 -19.21 7.31
N CYS A 215 -7.60 -19.23 6.56
CA CYS A 215 -8.45 -18.06 6.40
C CYS A 215 -9.51 -18.01 7.51
N ILE A 216 -9.64 -16.85 8.17
CA ILE A 216 -10.59 -16.60 9.25
C ILE A 216 -11.39 -15.34 8.91
N PRO A 217 -12.68 -15.48 8.56
CA PRO A 217 -13.59 -14.34 8.45
C PRO A 217 -13.89 -13.79 9.84
N LEU A 218 -13.36 -12.61 10.16
CA LEU A 218 -13.40 -12.05 11.49
C LEU A 218 -14.83 -11.67 11.93
N GLY A 219 -15.71 -11.28 11.00
CA GLY A 219 -17.14 -11.10 11.29
C GLY A 219 -17.86 -12.39 11.71
N GLY A 220 -17.26 -13.56 11.44
CA GLY A 220 -17.77 -14.87 11.86
C GLY A 220 -17.33 -15.33 13.25
N LEU A 221 -16.47 -14.57 13.96
CA LEU A 221 -15.96 -14.97 15.27
C LEU A 221 -17.04 -15.02 16.36
N GLN A 222 -18.12 -14.25 16.21
CA GLN A 222 -19.24 -14.20 17.17
C GLN A 222 -18.79 -13.97 18.64
N GLY A 223 -17.75 -13.15 18.84
CA GLY A 223 -17.20 -12.84 20.15
C GLY A 223 -16.25 -13.90 20.75
N LYS A 224 -15.90 -14.96 19.99
CA LYS A 224 -14.86 -15.93 20.39
C LYS A 224 -13.46 -15.38 20.14
N SER A 225 -12.49 -15.83 20.94
CA SER A 225 -11.08 -15.59 20.67
C SER A 225 -10.61 -16.37 19.41
N LEU A 226 -9.52 -15.93 18.78
CA LEU A 226 -8.87 -16.65 17.67
C LEU A 226 -8.49 -18.07 18.08
N GLU A 227 -8.01 -18.27 19.31
CA GLU A 227 -7.70 -19.58 19.86
C GLU A 227 -8.94 -20.48 19.95
N ASP A 228 -10.03 -19.97 20.54
CA ASP A 228 -11.30 -20.71 20.62
C ASP A 228 -11.85 -21.04 19.24
N TYR A 229 -11.75 -20.11 18.28
CA TYR A 229 -12.17 -20.35 16.91
C TYR A 229 -11.33 -21.45 16.25
N LEU A 230 -10.00 -21.38 16.39
CA LEU A 230 -9.08 -22.37 15.84
C LEU A 230 -9.34 -23.76 16.43
N GLN A 231 -9.51 -23.86 17.75
CA GLN A 231 -9.71 -25.13 18.44
C GLN A 231 -11.12 -25.70 18.20
N GLN A 232 -12.16 -24.89 18.42
CA GLN A 232 -13.53 -25.39 18.52
C GLN A 232 -14.26 -25.41 17.17
N ILE A 233 -13.82 -24.62 16.19
CA ILE A 233 -14.50 -24.47 14.90
C ILE A 233 -13.60 -24.94 13.76
N TRP A 234 -12.46 -24.30 13.57
CA TRP A 234 -11.60 -24.56 12.43
C TRP A 234 -11.02 -25.98 12.48
N LEU A 235 -10.38 -26.37 13.59
CA LEU A 235 -9.75 -27.68 13.74
C LEU A 235 -10.76 -28.83 13.61
N LYS A 236 -11.92 -28.71 14.24
CA LYS A 236 -12.99 -29.73 14.09
C LYS A 236 -13.47 -29.85 12.66
N THR A 237 -13.50 -28.74 11.93
CA THR A 237 -13.85 -28.74 10.50
C THR A 237 -12.75 -29.38 9.66
N ALA A 238 -11.49 -29.06 9.97
CA ALA A 238 -10.30 -29.62 9.31
C ALA A 238 -10.18 -31.14 9.51
N LEU A 239 -10.38 -31.62 10.74
CA LEU A 239 -10.26 -33.05 11.08
C LEU A 239 -11.30 -33.92 10.40
N ARG A 240 -12.50 -33.41 10.11
CA ARG A 240 -13.54 -34.15 9.36
C ARG A 240 -13.10 -34.56 7.95
N PHE A 241 -12.07 -33.92 7.39
CA PHE A 241 -11.51 -34.30 6.09
C PHE A 241 -10.53 -35.48 6.16
N ILE A 242 -10.07 -35.84 7.35
CA ILE A 242 -9.04 -36.86 7.61
C ILE A 242 -9.63 -38.05 8.36
N GLU A 243 -10.38 -37.79 9.45
CA GLU A 243 -10.95 -38.80 10.34
C GLU A 243 -12.42 -38.45 10.69
N PRO A 244 -13.39 -39.35 10.42
CA PRO A 244 -14.80 -39.09 10.73
C PRO A 244 -15.09 -38.99 12.24
N ASP A 245 -14.33 -39.71 13.07
CA ASP A 245 -14.43 -39.70 14.53
C ASP A 245 -13.41 -38.72 15.14
N VAL A 246 -13.72 -37.43 15.05
CA VAL A 246 -12.88 -36.29 15.48
C VAL A 246 -12.41 -36.42 16.93
N SER A 247 -13.19 -37.07 17.79
CA SER A 247 -12.95 -37.14 19.24
C SER A 247 -11.66 -37.89 19.63
N ARG A 248 -11.17 -38.78 18.77
CA ARG A 248 -9.99 -39.63 19.05
C ARG A 248 -8.67 -38.90 18.86
N VAL A 249 -8.63 -37.91 17.96
CA VAL A 249 -7.38 -37.27 17.51
C VAL A 249 -7.36 -35.76 17.79
N GLU A 250 -8.45 -35.15 18.28
CA GLU A 250 -8.57 -33.70 18.50
C GLU A 250 -7.45 -33.12 19.38
N ALA A 251 -7.14 -33.75 20.51
CA ALA A 251 -6.09 -33.26 21.42
C ALA A 251 -4.68 -33.36 20.81
N GLN A 252 -4.38 -34.46 20.11
CA GLN A 252 -3.09 -34.66 19.43
C GLN A 252 -2.94 -33.71 18.23
N ALA A 253 -4.02 -33.50 17.48
CA ALA A 253 -4.07 -32.58 16.34
C ALA A 253 -3.93 -31.13 16.78
N PHE A 254 -4.57 -30.71 17.88
CA PHE A 254 -4.42 -29.36 18.41
C PHE A 254 -2.98 -29.11 18.88
N ALA A 255 -2.37 -30.07 19.59
CA ALA A 255 -0.96 -29.97 19.98
C ALA A 255 -0.02 -29.91 18.77
N SER A 256 -0.29 -30.69 17.72
CA SER A 256 0.45 -30.62 16.46
C SER A 256 0.29 -29.29 15.74
N LEU A 257 -0.92 -28.71 15.76
CA LEU A 257 -1.20 -27.39 15.19
C LEU A 257 -0.41 -26.31 15.94
N GLN A 258 -0.48 -26.29 17.27
CA GLN A 258 0.28 -25.35 18.11
C GLN A 258 1.79 -25.43 17.84
N LYS A 259 2.32 -26.64 17.58
CA LYS A 259 3.72 -26.84 17.21
C LYS A 259 4.06 -26.17 15.87
N LEU A 260 3.24 -26.35 14.84
CA LEU A 260 3.44 -25.72 13.52
C LEU A 260 3.42 -24.20 13.58
N PHE A 261 2.58 -23.64 14.43
CA PHE A 261 2.54 -22.21 14.69
C PHE A 261 3.85 -21.70 15.32
N ARG A 262 4.38 -22.39 16.34
CA ARG A 262 5.68 -22.05 16.96
C ARG A 262 6.87 -22.23 16.03
N GLU A 263 6.77 -23.11 15.05
CA GLU A 263 7.80 -23.31 14.01
C GLU A 263 7.74 -22.22 12.90
N GLY A 264 6.77 -21.30 12.94
CA GLY A 264 6.64 -20.19 11.99
C GLY A 264 6.11 -20.57 10.60
N ASN A 265 5.57 -21.78 10.44
CA ASN A 265 5.11 -22.33 9.16
C ASN A 265 3.65 -21.95 8.80
N MET A 266 2.94 -21.30 9.71
CA MET A 266 1.50 -21.01 9.61
C MET A 266 1.23 -19.58 9.15
N TRP A 267 0.27 -19.44 8.23
CA TRP A 267 -0.27 -18.16 7.79
C TRP A 267 -1.72 -17.99 8.27
N LEU A 268 -1.98 -16.91 9.00
CA LEU A 268 -3.31 -16.49 9.41
C LEU A 268 -3.78 -15.36 8.49
N LEU A 269 -4.81 -15.65 7.69
CA LEU A 269 -5.45 -14.66 6.83
C LEU A 269 -6.75 -14.21 7.48
N LEU A 270 -6.73 -13.02 8.08
CA LEU A 270 -7.82 -12.46 8.87
C LEU A 270 -8.63 -11.48 8.02
N ASP A 271 -9.84 -11.87 7.62
CA ASP A 271 -10.68 -11.12 6.68
C ASP A 271 -11.68 -10.22 7.41
N GLY A 272 -11.80 -8.96 7.00
CA GLY A 272 -12.76 -7.97 7.50
C GLY A 272 -12.65 -7.61 8.99
N VAL A 273 -11.59 -6.91 9.42
CA VAL A 273 -11.54 -6.36 10.80
C VAL A 273 -12.70 -5.41 11.08
N ASP A 274 -13.10 -4.64 10.08
CA ASP A 274 -14.24 -3.74 10.12
C ASP A 274 -15.60 -4.44 10.30
N GLU A 275 -15.63 -5.77 10.19
CA GLU A 275 -16.81 -6.60 10.39
C GLU A 275 -16.79 -7.34 11.74
N MET A 276 -15.75 -7.16 12.56
CA MET A 276 -15.65 -7.79 13.88
C MET A 276 -16.76 -7.30 14.81
N ALA A 277 -17.29 -8.21 15.62
CA ALA A 277 -18.10 -7.88 16.78
C ALA A 277 -17.21 -7.30 17.90
N ALA A 278 -16.68 -6.11 17.65
CA ALA A 278 -16.02 -5.24 18.60
C ALA A 278 -16.85 -3.98 18.77
N THR A 279 -16.41 -3.14 19.70
CA THR A 279 -17.20 -2.03 20.19
C THR A 279 -16.81 -0.66 19.68
N SER A 280 -15.66 -0.64 19.02
CA SER A 280 -15.18 0.41 18.17
C SER A 280 -14.14 -0.19 17.21
N PRO A 281 -13.84 0.47 16.07
CA PRO A 281 -12.69 0.15 15.23
C PRO A 281 -11.38 -0.02 16.02
N VAL A 282 -11.22 0.83 17.05
CA VAL A 282 -10.06 0.85 17.93
C VAL A 282 -9.96 -0.44 18.74
N GLU A 283 -11.06 -0.87 19.35
CA GLU A 283 -11.09 -2.10 20.13
C GLU A 283 -10.96 -3.34 19.23
N ALA A 284 -11.51 -3.34 18.01
CA ALA A 284 -11.31 -4.44 17.05
C ALA A 284 -9.82 -4.66 16.78
N LEU A 285 -9.09 -3.59 16.47
CA LEU A 285 -7.66 -3.62 16.23
C LEU A 285 -6.87 -3.99 17.50
N ALA A 286 -7.28 -3.50 18.67
CA ALA A 286 -6.67 -3.86 19.96
C ALA A 286 -6.84 -5.35 20.29
N THR A 287 -8.04 -5.87 20.06
CA THR A 287 -8.41 -7.27 20.28
C THR A 287 -7.54 -8.20 19.43
N ILE A 288 -7.33 -7.86 18.15
CA ILE A 288 -6.42 -8.63 17.29
C ILE A 288 -4.99 -8.61 17.84
N LYS A 289 -4.50 -7.47 18.34
CA LYS A 289 -3.17 -7.38 18.94
C LYS A 289 -3.04 -8.30 20.15
N GLU A 290 -4.00 -8.24 21.07
CA GLU A 290 -3.99 -9.01 22.31
C GLU A 290 -4.11 -10.52 22.07
N GLN A 291 -4.86 -10.92 21.02
CA GLN A 291 -5.05 -12.33 20.68
C GLN A 291 -3.88 -12.93 19.87
N LEU A 292 -3.05 -12.11 19.21
CA LEU A 292 -1.85 -12.58 18.51
C LEU A 292 -0.65 -12.77 19.46
N THR A 293 -0.90 -13.45 20.58
CA THR A 293 0.07 -13.73 21.66
C THR A 293 0.28 -15.25 21.85
N ASP A 294 1.19 -15.62 22.76
CA ASP A 294 1.57 -17.01 23.06
C ASP A 294 1.98 -17.80 21.80
N TRP A 295 1.29 -18.91 21.47
CA TRP A 295 1.66 -19.75 20.34
C TRP A 295 1.27 -19.14 18.97
N LEU A 296 0.44 -18.09 18.93
CA LEU A 296 0.08 -17.37 17.70
C LEU A 296 1.08 -16.26 17.34
N VAL A 297 2.06 -15.97 18.22
CA VAL A 297 3.02 -14.88 18.01
C VAL A 297 3.90 -15.08 16.77
N GLU A 298 4.28 -16.33 16.50
CA GLU A 298 5.16 -16.72 15.38
C GLU A 298 4.40 -16.90 14.05
N ALA A 299 3.06 -16.84 14.05
CA ALA A 299 2.28 -16.91 12.82
C ALA A 299 2.61 -15.75 11.89
N ARG A 300 2.58 -15.95 10.57
CA ARG A 300 2.52 -14.83 9.62
C ARG A 300 1.07 -14.39 9.47
N VAL A 301 0.77 -13.10 9.56
CA VAL A 301 -0.61 -12.59 9.49
C VAL A 301 -0.78 -11.69 8.27
N VAL A 302 -1.83 -11.95 7.49
CA VAL A 302 -2.35 -11.04 6.47
C VAL A 302 -3.75 -10.64 6.90
N LEU A 303 -3.96 -9.36 7.16
CA LEU A 303 -5.21 -8.83 7.69
C LEU A 303 -5.82 -7.84 6.70
N THR A 304 -7.14 -7.89 6.52
CA THR A 304 -7.85 -6.89 5.67
C THR A 304 -8.71 -5.95 6.49
N CYS A 305 -8.74 -4.67 6.13
CA CYS A 305 -9.55 -3.66 6.83
C CYS A 305 -10.03 -2.55 5.88
N ARG A 306 -11.16 -1.90 6.16
CA ARG A 306 -11.53 -0.65 5.48
C ARG A 306 -10.59 0.49 5.86
N LEU A 307 -10.30 1.37 4.89
CA LEU A 307 -9.42 2.52 5.07
C LEU A 307 -9.85 3.40 6.25
N ASN A 308 -11.13 3.76 6.33
CA ASN A 308 -11.66 4.60 7.39
C ASN A 308 -11.69 3.93 8.78
N VAL A 309 -11.64 2.60 8.86
CA VAL A 309 -11.57 1.83 10.12
C VAL A 309 -10.11 1.69 10.55
N TRP A 310 -9.21 1.46 9.60
CA TRP A 310 -7.77 1.42 9.82
C TRP A 310 -7.22 2.76 10.31
N ASP A 311 -7.65 3.84 9.65
CA ASP A 311 -7.25 5.22 9.96
C ASP A 311 -8.12 5.84 11.07
N ALA A 312 -9.09 5.10 11.63
CA ALA A 312 -9.97 5.57 12.71
C ALA A 312 -9.24 5.84 14.05
N ASN A 313 -7.94 5.54 14.14
CA ASN A 313 -7.15 5.92 15.29
C ASN A 313 -5.84 6.56 14.86
N VAL A 314 -5.62 7.67 15.50
CA VAL A 314 -4.41 8.47 15.50
C VAL A 314 -3.19 7.72 16.05
N ASN A 315 -3.43 6.63 16.80
CA ASN A 315 -2.48 5.60 17.19
C ASN A 315 -2.99 4.24 16.70
N THR A 316 -2.53 3.76 15.54
CA THR A 316 -2.72 2.34 15.15
C THR A 316 -2.15 1.44 16.24
N ILE A 317 -3.06 0.76 16.97
CA ILE A 317 -2.73 -0.10 18.11
C ILE A 317 -1.84 -1.29 17.67
N LEU A 318 -1.94 -1.70 16.41
CA LEU A 318 -1.14 -2.73 15.75
C LEU A 318 0.26 -2.23 15.34
N THR A 319 1.09 -1.88 16.31
CA THR A 319 2.53 -1.64 16.11
C THR A 319 3.20 -2.88 15.49
N GLY A 320 3.83 -2.73 14.33
CA GLY A 320 4.54 -3.81 13.63
C GLY A 320 3.85 -4.37 12.39
N PHE A 321 2.66 -3.88 12.01
CA PHE A 321 2.05 -4.18 10.71
C PHE A 321 2.61 -3.27 9.61
N GLU A 322 3.06 -3.86 8.52
CA GLU A 322 3.26 -3.17 7.25
C GLU A 322 1.91 -2.97 6.55
N THR A 323 1.63 -1.75 6.10
CA THR A 323 0.31 -1.36 5.59
C THR A 323 0.36 -1.14 4.09
N TYR A 324 -0.48 -1.86 3.38
CA TYR A 324 -0.62 -1.81 1.92
C TYR A 324 -2.05 -1.42 1.56
N ARG A 325 -2.24 -0.38 0.76
CA ARG A 325 -3.55 0.03 0.25
C ARG A 325 -3.78 -0.55 -1.14
N THR A 326 -4.95 -1.14 -1.37
CA THR A 326 -5.37 -1.56 -2.72
C THR A 326 -5.54 -0.33 -3.61
N LEU A 327 -5.01 -0.41 -4.83
CA LEU A 327 -5.26 0.56 -5.89
C LEU A 327 -6.59 0.25 -6.59
N GLU A 328 -7.16 1.26 -7.24
CA GLU A 328 -8.24 1.06 -8.19
C GLU A 328 -7.70 0.39 -9.47
N PHE A 329 -8.58 -0.20 -10.28
CA PHE A 329 -8.16 -0.77 -11.56
C PHE A 329 -7.57 0.31 -12.47
N LYS A 330 -6.47 -0.03 -13.14
CA LYS A 330 -5.98 0.74 -14.29
C LYS A 330 -6.96 0.58 -15.47
N PRO A 331 -6.99 1.51 -16.45
CA PRO A 331 -7.91 1.41 -17.59
C PRO A 331 -7.86 0.05 -18.29
N GLU A 332 -6.67 -0.51 -18.50
CA GLU A 332 -6.48 -1.81 -19.16
C GLU A 332 -7.07 -2.96 -18.33
N GLN A 333 -6.97 -2.86 -17.01
CA GLN A 333 -7.53 -3.84 -16.07
C GLN A 333 -9.07 -3.79 -16.05
N VAL A 334 -9.66 -2.62 -16.24
CA VAL A 334 -11.11 -2.47 -16.44
C VAL A 334 -11.54 -3.20 -17.72
N GLU A 335 -10.78 -3.03 -18.80
CA GLU A 335 -11.07 -3.73 -20.07
C GLU A 335 -10.96 -5.25 -19.93
N ASP A 336 -9.88 -5.73 -19.31
CA ASP A 336 -9.66 -7.16 -19.04
C ASP A 336 -10.78 -7.75 -18.19
N PHE A 337 -11.21 -7.03 -17.16
CA PHE A 337 -12.30 -7.47 -16.30
C PHE A 337 -13.60 -7.63 -17.10
N ILE A 338 -13.98 -6.64 -17.92
CA ILE A 338 -15.19 -6.69 -18.75
C ILE A 338 -15.11 -7.88 -19.71
N ARG A 339 -13.99 -8.05 -20.43
CA ARG A 339 -13.81 -9.17 -21.37
C ARG A 339 -13.93 -10.52 -20.68
N GLN A 340 -13.27 -10.71 -19.54
CA GLN A 340 -13.34 -11.95 -18.76
C GLN A 340 -14.75 -12.21 -18.22
N TRP A 341 -15.42 -11.18 -17.71
CA TRP A 341 -16.77 -11.27 -17.17
C TRP A 341 -17.76 -11.74 -18.24
N PHE A 342 -17.75 -11.11 -19.41
CA PHE A 342 -18.64 -11.47 -20.51
C PHE A 342 -18.22 -12.79 -21.19
N ALA A 343 -16.94 -13.18 -21.14
CA ALA A 343 -16.51 -14.52 -21.54
C ALA A 343 -17.12 -15.61 -20.65
N CYS A 344 -17.09 -15.43 -19.32
CA CYS A 344 -17.72 -16.35 -18.38
C CYS A 344 -19.25 -16.42 -18.58
N ALA A 345 -19.87 -15.32 -19.01
CA ALA A 345 -21.29 -15.25 -19.34
C ALA A 345 -21.65 -15.82 -20.73
N ASN A 346 -20.67 -16.24 -21.55
CA ASN A 346 -20.81 -16.59 -22.96
C ASN A 346 -21.39 -15.48 -23.86
N GLU A 347 -21.13 -14.21 -23.53
CA GLU A 347 -21.69 -13.02 -24.19
C GLU A 347 -20.61 -11.99 -24.57
N LEU A 348 -19.47 -12.47 -25.10
CA LEU A 348 -18.31 -11.62 -25.47
C LEU A 348 -18.67 -10.38 -26.30
N GLN A 349 -19.62 -10.51 -27.25
CA GLN A 349 -20.05 -9.38 -28.09
C GLN A 349 -20.69 -8.24 -27.26
N ARG A 350 -21.41 -8.57 -26.20
CA ARG A 350 -21.99 -7.57 -25.28
C ARG A 350 -20.89 -6.88 -24.47
N GLY A 351 -19.84 -7.61 -24.11
CA GLY A 351 -18.64 -7.05 -23.47
C GLY A 351 -17.93 -6.02 -24.35
N GLU A 352 -17.69 -6.34 -25.63
CA GLU A 352 -17.09 -5.39 -26.58
C GLU A 352 -17.96 -4.15 -26.77
N GLU A 353 -19.28 -4.31 -26.82
CA GLU A 353 -20.20 -3.18 -26.96
C GLU A 353 -20.20 -2.28 -25.71
N LEU A 354 -20.12 -2.87 -24.50
CA LEU A 354 -19.96 -2.09 -23.26
C LEU A 354 -18.65 -1.29 -23.27
N LEU A 355 -17.55 -1.90 -23.71
CA LEU A 355 -16.26 -1.20 -23.85
C LEU A 355 -16.36 -0.04 -24.83
N ARG A 356 -16.96 -0.28 -26.00
CA ARG A 356 -17.20 0.76 -27.02
C ARG A 356 -17.98 1.93 -26.43
N LYS A 357 -19.04 1.67 -25.67
CA LYS A 357 -19.84 2.71 -25.01
C LYS A 357 -19.05 3.46 -23.92
N LEU A 358 -18.24 2.77 -23.13
CA LEU A 358 -17.38 3.42 -22.13
C LEU A 358 -16.32 4.33 -22.79
N GLN A 359 -15.87 3.98 -23.99
CA GLN A 359 -14.93 4.78 -24.78
C GLN A 359 -15.58 5.99 -25.49
N GLU A 360 -16.91 6.08 -25.54
CA GLU A 360 -17.61 7.24 -26.13
C GLU A 360 -17.30 8.54 -25.36
N THR A 361 -17.23 9.66 -26.11
CA THR A 361 -17.02 10.99 -25.52
C THR A 361 -18.18 11.36 -24.59
N GLY A 362 -17.88 11.89 -23.40
CA GLY A 362 -18.86 12.21 -22.37
C GLY A 362 -19.09 11.10 -21.33
N ARG A 363 -18.38 9.96 -21.44
CA ARG A 363 -18.48 8.83 -20.49
C ARG A 363 -17.28 8.72 -19.56
N GLU A 364 -16.40 9.71 -19.56
CA GLU A 364 -15.14 9.70 -18.83
C GLU A 364 -15.35 9.54 -17.31
N ARG A 365 -16.38 10.21 -16.77
CA ARG A 365 -16.72 10.11 -15.34
C ARG A 365 -17.16 8.71 -14.95
N ILE A 366 -17.92 8.02 -15.81
CA ILE A 366 -18.32 6.63 -15.58
C ILE A 366 -17.08 5.75 -15.61
N ARG A 367 -16.17 5.95 -16.58
CA ARG A 367 -14.90 5.21 -16.65
C ARG A 367 -14.13 5.31 -15.34
N GLU A 368 -13.98 6.50 -14.77
CA GLU A 368 -13.34 6.69 -13.46
C GLU A 368 -14.11 5.98 -12.34
N LEU A 369 -15.43 6.11 -12.28
CA LEU A 369 -16.23 5.48 -11.24
C LEU A 369 -16.12 3.96 -11.24
N VAL A 370 -16.02 3.33 -12.41
CA VAL A 370 -15.91 1.87 -12.55
C VAL A 370 -14.48 1.33 -12.48
N ARG A 371 -13.50 2.15 -12.07
CA ARG A 371 -12.20 1.64 -11.63
C ARG A 371 -12.29 0.91 -10.30
N ASN A 372 -13.33 1.19 -9.51
CA ASN A 372 -13.67 0.40 -8.33
C ASN A 372 -14.26 -0.97 -8.75
N PRO A 373 -13.68 -2.10 -8.31
CA PRO A 373 -14.11 -3.44 -8.75
C PRO A 373 -15.59 -3.74 -8.54
N LEU A 374 -16.17 -3.33 -7.41
CA LEU A 374 -17.59 -3.55 -7.13
C LEU A 374 -18.49 -2.79 -8.11
N ARG A 375 -18.19 -1.52 -8.39
CA ARG A 375 -18.96 -0.70 -9.34
C ARG A 375 -18.84 -1.25 -10.76
N LEU A 376 -17.67 -1.76 -11.14
CA LEU A 376 -17.47 -2.39 -12.43
C LEU A 376 -18.29 -3.67 -12.59
N SER A 377 -18.31 -4.52 -11.56
CA SER A 377 -19.16 -5.71 -11.54
C SER A 377 -20.63 -5.34 -11.69
N LEU A 378 -21.11 -4.34 -10.95
CA LEU A 378 -22.49 -3.84 -11.07
C LEU A 378 -22.80 -3.27 -12.46
N LEU A 379 -21.83 -2.59 -13.10
CA LEU A 379 -21.98 -2.11 -14.47
C LEU A 379 -22.07 -3.27 -15.48
N CYS A 380 -21.21 -4.28 -15.38
CA CYS A 380 -21.25 -5.45 -16.25
C CYS A 380 -22.59 -6.20 -16.11
N GLN A 381 -23.03 -6.37 -14.86
CA GLN A 381 -24.29 -7.02 -14.52
C GLN A 381 -25.50 -6.30 -15.12
N THR A 382 -25.64 -4.99 -14.88
CA THR A 382 -26.75 -4.20 -15.43
C THR A 382 -26.72 -4.19 -16.95
N SER A 383 -25.53 -4.10 -17.56
CA SER A 383 -25.36 -4.16 -19.01
C SER A 383 -25.73 -5.52 -19.62
N TYR A 384 -25.60 -6.61 -18.86
CA TYR A 384 -26.07 -7.92 -19.27
C TYR A 384 -27.61 -8.06 -19.20
N LEU A 385 -28.24 -7.45 -18.19
CA LEU A 385 -29.70 -7.49 -18.02
C LEU A 385 -30.43 -6.63 -19.05
N LEU A 386 -29.86 -5.47 -19.36
CA LEU A 386 -30.45 -4.47 -20.24
C LEU A 386 -30.34 -4.85 -21.73
N PRO A 387 -31.19 -4.26 -22.59
CA PRO A 387 -31.02 -4.31 -24.04
C PRO A 387 -29.62 -3.84 -24.47
N VAL A 388 -29.07 -4.43 -25.52
CA VAL A 388 -27.70 -4.14 -25.99
C VAL A 388 -27.56 -2.70 -26.47
N ASP A 389 -28.64 -2.07 -26.92
CA ASP A 389 -28.71 -0.69 -27.39
C ASP A 389 -28.96 0.34 -26.29
N GLU A 390 -29.21 -0.09 -25.04
CA GLU A 390 -29.46 0.81 -23.91
C GLU A 390 -28.24 1.72 -23.65
N PRO A 391 -28.39 3.06 -23.64
CA PRO A 391 -27.26 3.97 -23.43
C PRO A 391 -26.69 3.87 -22.01
N LEU A 392 -25.44 4.27 -21.84
CA LEU A 392 -24.88 4.47 -20.50
C LEU A 392 -25.48 5.74 -19.86
N PRO A 393 -25.67 5.78 -18.53
CA PRO A 393 -26.15 6.98 -17.83
C PRO A 393 -25.19 8.16 -18.00
N GLU A 394 -25.66 9.40 -17.99
CA GLU A 394 -24.77 10.58 -18.11
C GLU A 394 -24.25 11.07 -16.75
N THR A 395 -25.04 10.88 -15.69
CA THR A 395 -24.74 11.37 -14.34
C THR A 395 -24.37 10.21 -13.41
N LYS A 396 -23.66 10.53 -12.32
CA LYS A 396 -23.38 9.53 -11.28
C LYS A 396 -24.68 9.04 -10.65
N ALA A 397 -25.61 9.95 -10.38
CA ALA A 397 -26.89 9.60 -9.77
C ALA A 397 -27.72 8.63 -10.63
N ALA A 398 -27.79 8.84 -11.95
CA ALA A 398 -28.51 7.94 -12.85
C ALA A 398 -27.84 6.55 -12.94
N LEU A 399 -26.51 6.48 -12.78
CA LEU A 399 -25.80 5.20 -12.66
C LEU A 399 -26.16 4.46 -11.35
N TYR A 400 -26.21 5.18 -10.23
CA TYR A 400 -26.62 4.58 -8.95
C TYR A 400 -28.11 4.21 -8.93
N GLU A 401 -28.97 4.99 -9.57
CA GLU A 401 -30.38 4.64 -9.78
C GLU A 401 -30.52 3.35 -10.60
N ARG A 402 -29.72 3.20 -11.65
CA ARG A 402 -29.65 1.95 -12.42
C ARG A 402 -29.21 0.80 -11.52
N PHE A 403 -28.18 0.98 -10.68
CA PHE A 403 -27.74 -0.05 -9.75
C PHE A 403 -28.82 -0.42 -8.73
N THR A 404 -29.54 0.54 -8.15
CA THR A 404 -30.60 0.26 -7.17
C THR A 404 -31.81 -0.42 -7.81
N ARG A 405 -32.21 -0.01 -9.02
CA ARG A 405 -33.33 -0.60 -9.75
C ARG A 405 -33.12 -2.08 -10.03
N TYR A 406 -31.94 -2.46 -10.52
CA TYR A 406 -31.61 -3.85 -10.86
C TYR A 406 -31.06 -4.66 -9.68
N PHE A 407 -30.89 -4.04 -8.50
CA PHE A 407 -30.41 -4.71 -7.29
C PHE A 407 -31.32 -5.85 -6.83
N TYR A 408 -32.63 -5.78 -7.06
CA TYR A 408 -33.59 -6.77 -6.55
C TYR A 408 -33.76 -7.98 -7.47
N GLU A 409 -33.63 -7.79 -8.78
CA GLU A 409 -33.62 -8.89 -9.78
C GLU A 409 -32.51 -9.90 -9.48
N TRP A 410 -31.47 -9.44 -8.80
CA TRP A 410 -30.32 -10.20 -8.34
C TRP A 410 -30.57 -11.04 -7.07
N LYS A 411 -31.45 -10.57 -6.16
CA LYS A 411 -31.69 -11.24 -4.86
C LYS A 411 -32.73 -12.36 -4.92
N GLN A 412 -33.25 -12.70 -6.11
CA GLN A 412 -34.32 -13.69 -6.31
C GLN A 412 -33.98 -15.10 -5.77
N GLU A 413 -32.69 -15.48 -5.65
CA GLU A 413 -32.28 -16.77 -5.09
C GLU A 413 -32.57 -16.93 -3.58
N GLN A 414 -32.90 -15.85 -2.84
CA GLN A 414 -33.20 -15.89 -1.40
C GLN A 414 -34.67 -16.23 -1.03
N HIS A 415 -35.44 -16.80 -1.96
CA HIS A 415 -36.87 -17.14 -1.80
C HIS A 415 -37.79 -15.95 -1.47
N LEU A 416 -37.40 -14.72 -1.80
CA LEU A 416 -38.29 -13.55 -1.84
C LEU A 416 -38.40 -13.07 -3.28
N ASP A 417 -39.56 -13.27 -3.90
CA ASP A 417 -39.86 -12.65 -5.19
C ASP A 417 -40.38 -11.23 -4.94
N LEU A 418 -39.45 -10.27 -4.91
CA LEU A 418 -39.74 -8.84 -4.73
C LEU A 418 -39.95 -8.10 -6.06
N THR A 419 -39.67 -8.72 -7.20
CA THR A 419 -39.74 -8.03 -8.51
C THR A 419 -41.17 -7.76 -8.99
N GLN A 420 -42.18 -8.10 -8.18
CA GLN A 420 -43.59 -7.77 -8.39
C GLN A 420 -44.17 -6.95 -7.24
N GLN A 421 -43.34 -6.42 -6.34
CA GLN A 421 -43.74 -5.66 -5.14
C GLN A 421 -43.16 -4.25 -5.17
N ASP A 422 -43.44 -3.51 -6.24
CA ASP A 422 -42.91 -2.15 -6.46
C ASP A 422 -43.22 -1.22 -5.27
N GLU A 423 -44.43 -1.27 -4.72
CA GLU A 423 -44.83 -0.47 -3.55
C GLU A 423 -43.94 -0.72 -2.32
N LEU A 424 -43.57 -1.99 -2.05
CA LEU A 424 -42.71 -2.33 -0.90
C LEU A 424 -41.26 -1.89 -1.14
N ILE A 425 -40.79 -1.97 -2.39
CA ILE A 425 -39.46 -1.49 -2.76
C ILE A 425 -39.37 0.02 -2.60
N ASP A 426 -40.42 0.76 -3.03
CA ASP A 426 -40.49 2.21 -2.87
C ASP A 426 -40.53 2.60 -1.39
N GLU A 427 -41.35 1.94 -0.56
CA GLU A 427 -41.37 2.14 0.90
C GLU A 427 -39.99 1.88 1.53
N LEU A 428 -39.30 0.82 1.08
CA LEU A 428 -37.95 0.49 1.54
C LEU A 428 -36.94 1.56 1.15
N HIS A 429 -36.96 2.04 -0.10
CA HIS A 429 -36.07 3.11 -0.56
C HIS A 429 -36.31 4.42 0.18
N GLU A 430 -37.56 4.79 0.44
CA GLU A 430 -37.90 5.98 1.24
C GLU A 430 -37.34 5.86 2.66
N ALA A 431 -37.50 4.69 3.30
CA ALA A 431 -36.95 4.42 4.62
C ALA A 431 -35.41 4.44 4.64
N LEU A 432 -34.76 3.86 3.62
CA LEU A 432 -33.31 3.92 3.45
C LEU A 432 -32.85 5.37 3.26
N GLY A 433 -33.60 6.19 2.52
CA GLY A 433 -33.36 7.62 2.35
C GLY A 433 -33.39 8.39 3.67
N LYS A 434 -34.44 8.19 4.49
CA LYS A 434 -34.56 8.81 5.81
C LYS A 434 -33.40 8.43 6.73
N LEU A 435 -33.08 7.13 6.80
CA LEU A 435 -31.96 6.66 7.61
C LEU A 435 -30.61 7.18 7.10
N ALA A 436 -30.41 7.20 5.79
CA ALA A 436 -29.20 7.71 5.18
C ALA A 436 -29.00 9.20 5.51
N LEU A 437 -30.05 10.01 5.36
CA LEU A 437 -30.04 11.43 5.68
C LEU A 437 -29.77 11.68 7.17
N ALA A 438 -30.41 10.93 8.07
CA ALA A 438 -30.13 10.97 9.50
C ALA A 438 -28.67 10.60 9.82
N GLY A 439 -28.11 9.63 9.07
CA GLY A 439 -26.70 9.27 9.13
C GLY A 439 -25.77 10.42 8.74
N ILE A 440 -26.01 11.07 7.60
CA ILE A 440 -25.20 12.22 7.12
C ILE A 440 -25.23 13.39 8.11
N ASN A 441 -26.37 13.65 8.74
CA ASN A 441 -26.51 14.69 9.77
C ASN A 441 -25.85 14.34 11.12
N SER A 442 -25.36 13.11 11.29
CA SER A 442 -24.77 12.64 12.54
C SER A 442 -23.24 12.70 12.51
N THR A 443 -22.63 12.83 13.68
CA THR A 443 -21.16 12.73 13.84
C THR A 443 -20.62 11.33 13.51
N ALA A 444 -21.50 10.32 13.41
CA ALA A 444 -21.18 8.93 13.10
C ALA A 444 -21.67 8.56 11.68
N ARG A 445 -21.29 9.37 10.68
CA ARG A 445 -21.79 9.35 9.29
C ARG A 445 -22.10 7.96 8.72
N PHE A 446 -21.16 7.01 8.81
CA PHE A 446 -21.29 5.66 8.23
C PHE A 446 -21.59 4.56 9.25
N ARG A 447 -21.93 4.94 10.50
CA ARG A 447 -22.14 4.03 11.64
C ARG A 447 -23.52 4.29 12.26
N LEU A 448 -24.49 3.48 11.87
CA LEU A 448 -25.90 3.67 12.17
C LEU A 448 -26.32 2.74 13.31
N LYS A 449 -26.58 3.32 14.48
CA LYS A 449 -27.06 2.55 15.64
C LYS A 449 -28.40 1.88 15.33
N ARG A 450 -28.62 0.66 15.83
CA ARG A 450 -29.86 -0.10 15.61
C ARG A 450 -31.10 0.69 16.05
N LYS A 451 -31.03 1.43 17.17
CA LYS A 451 -32.14 2.27 17.63
C LYS A 451 -32.46 3.38 16.63
N LEU A 452 -31.45 4.03 16.05
CA LEU A 452 -31.64 5.04 15.01
C LEU A 452 -32.27 4.40 13.76
N ALA A 453 -31.74 3.27 13.29
CA ALA A 453 -32.28 2.56 12.14
C ALA A 453 -33.75 2.15 12.32
N ARG A 454 -34.11 1.65 13.52
CA ARG A 454 -35.50 1.29 13.85
C ARG A 454 -36.41 2.51 13.99
N GLN A 455 -35.88 3.63 14.47
CA GLN A 455 -36.64 4.88 14.62
C GLN A 455 -36.99 5.47 13.25
N GLU A 456 -36.04 5.52 12.33
CA GLU A 456 -36.24 6.16 11.02
C GLU A 456 -36.96 5.23 10.01
N MET A 457 -36.72 3.91 10.07
CA MET A 457 -37.27 2.96 9.09
C MET A 457 -38.48 2.15 9.59
N GLY A 458 -38.66 2.02 10.91
CA GLY A 458 -39.56 1.03 11.49
C GLY A 458 -39.03 -0.42 11.43
N GLU A 459 -39.54 -1.30 12.29
CA GLU A 459 -39.05 -2.69 12.42
C GLU A 459 -39.15 -3.51 11.12
N PRO A 460 -40.27 -3.49 10.37
CA PRO A 460 -40.43 -4.35 9.19
C PRO A 460 -39.42 -4.03 8.09
N LEU A 461 -39.26 -2.74 7.76
CA LEU A 461 -38.34 -2.28 6.70
C LEU A 461 -36.88 -2.40 7.13
N PHE A 462 -36.57 -2.14 8.40
CA PHE A 462 -35.24 -2.41 8.94
C PHE A 462 -34.85 -3.89 8.79
N LYS A 463 -35.76 -4.82 9.12
CA LYS A 463 -35.53 -6.26 8.97
C LYS A 463 -35.40 -6.68 7.50
N LEU A 464 -36.16 -6.05 6.62
CA LEU A 464 -36.06 -6.26 5.18
C LEU A 464 -34.71 -5.75 4.63
N ALA A 465 -34.28 -4.56 5.03
CA ALA A 465 -32.98 -3.98 4.66
C ALA A 465 -31.80 -4.85 5.13
N GLU A 466 -31.88 -5.38 6.36
CA GLU A 466 -30.89 -6.33 6.91
C GLU A 466 -30.88 -7.63 6.09
N ARG A 467 -32.05 -8.19 5.75
CA ARG A 467 -32.15 -9.42 4.95
C ARG A 467 -31.60 -9.27 3.54
N LEU A 468 -31.84 -8.12 2.91
CA LEU A 468 -31.37 -7.81 1.56
C LEU A 468 -29.91 -7.34 1.52
N ASN A 469 -29.25 -7.23 2.67
CA ASN A 469 -27.90 -6.69 2.84
C ASN A 469 -27.75 -5.23 2.39
N TRP A 470 -28.82 -4.43 2.40
CA TRP A 470 -28.67 -2.97 2.30
C TRP A 470 -28.00 -2.40 3.55
N LEU A 471 -28.33 -2.98 4.71
CA LEU A 471 -27.70 -2.69 5.99
C LEU A 471 -26.94 -3.93 6.47
N VAL A 472 -25.64 -3.77 6.69
CA VAL A 472 -24.75 -4.81 7.19
C VAL A 472 -24.42 -4.50 8.64
N LEU A 473 -24.55 -5.48 9.53
CA LEU A 473 -24.08 -5.38 10.91
C LEU A 473 -22.54 -5.30 10.87
N VAL A 474 -21.97 -4.20 11.38
CA VAL A 474 -20.53 -3.95 11.33
C VAL A 474 -19.88 -3.92 12.71
N ASP A 475 -20.64 -3.57 13.76
CA ASP A 475 -20.07 -3.31 15.10
C ASP A 475 -21.17 -3.42 16.18
N ARG A 476 -20.79 -3.40 17.47
CA ARG A 476 -21.70 -3.36 18.64
C ARG A 476 -21.14 -2.43 19.72
N GLU A 477 -21.77 -1.29 19.99
CA GLU A 477 -21.25 -0.24 20.88
C GLU A 477 -20.80 -0.72 22.28
N ALA A 478 -19.68 -0.21 22.77
CA ALA A 478 -18.94 -0.77 23.91
C ALA A 478 -19.65 -0.79 25.23
N LYS A 479 -20.31 0.33 25.47
CA LYS A 479 -20.92 0.62 26.76
C LYS A 479 -22.33 0.03 26.83
N THR A 480 -22.95 -0.25 25.70
CA THR A 480 -24.38 -0.54 25.58
C THR A 480 -24.68 -1.88 24.91
N ASP A 481 -23.69 -2.51 24.27
CA ASP A 481 -23.82 -3.66 23.37
C ASP A 481 -24.87 -3.41 22.25
N GLU A 482 -25.07 -2.14 21.88
CA GLU A 482 -26.02 -1.78 20.84
C GLU A 482 -25.45 -2.08 19.45
N ALA A 483 -26.13 -2.94 18.68
CA ALA A 483 -25.77 -3.24 17.30
C ALA A 483 -25.67 -1.98 16.43
N VAL A 484 -24.60 -1.89 15.64
CA VAL A 484 -24.31 -0.79 14.72
C VAL A 484 -24.24 -1.36 13.30
N TYR A 485 -24.96 -0.72 12.40
CA TYR A 485 -25.10 -1.09 11.00
C TYR A 485 -24.39 -0.05 10.11
N ALA A 486 -23.96 -0.48 8.94
CA ALA A 486 -23.52 0.41 7.87
C ALA A 486 -24.25 0.05 6.58
N PHE A 487 -24.37 1.00 5.66
CA PHE A 487 -24.78 0.69 4.30
C PHE A 487 -23.76 -0.24 3.65
N PHE A 488 -24.25 -1.12 2.76
CA PHE A 488 -23.42 -2.02 1.95
C PHE A 488 -22.21 -1.31 1.31
N HIS A 489 -22.41 -0.08 0.83
CA HIS A 489 -21.34 0.79 0.35
C HIS A 489 -21.68 2.28 0.63
N PRO A 490 -20.71 3.10 1.07
CA PRO A 490 -20.91 4.50 1.47
C PRO A 490 -21.66 5.36 0.44
N THR A 491 -21.32 5.24 -0.85
CA THR A 491 -21.98 6.02 -1.90
C THR A 491 -23.45 5.66 -2.11
N PHE A 492 -23.90 4.45 -1.72
CA PHE A 492 -25.35 4.18 -1.69
C PHE A 492 -26.03 4.93 -0.54
N GLN A 493 -25.37 5.07 0.61
CA GLN A 493 -25.88 5.95 1.67
C GLN A 493 -25.98 7.39 1.16
N GLU A 494 -24.93 7.90 0.52
CA GLU A 494 -24.93 9.27 -0.04
C GLU A 494 -26.03 9.44 -1.11
N TYR A 495 -26.23 8.43 -1.96
CA TYR A 495 -27.28 8.41 -2.97
C TYR A 495 -28.69 8.37 -2.35
N PHE A 496 -28.96 7.50 -1.38
CA PHE A 496 -30.25 7.46 -0.69
C PHE A 496 -30.52 8.75 0.10
N ALA A 497 -29.49 9.34 0.73
CA ALA A 497 -29.60 10.64 1.37
C ALA A 497 -29.96 11.73 0.35
N ALA A 498 -29.35 11.71 -0.84
CA ALA A 498 -29.70 12.63 -1.92
C ALA A 498 -31.14 12.42 -2.40
N CYS A 499 -31.62 11.18 -2.47
CA CYS A 499 -33.01 10.85 -2.84
C CYS A 499 -34.04 11.37 -1.83
N ALA A 500 -33.69 11.44 -0.55
CA ALA A 500 -34.56 11.94 0.52
C ALA A 500 -34.71 13.47 0.57
N ILE A 501 -34.00 14.20 -0.29
CA ILE A 501 -34.02 15.67 -0.34
C ILE A 501 -34.76 16.09 -1.61
N ASP A 502 -35.90 16.77 -1.45
CA ASP A 502 -36.71 17.26 -2.56
C ASP A 502 -36.37 18.71 -2.96
N ASP A 503 -35.92 19.52 -2.00
CA ASP A 503 -35.71 20.96 -2.15
C ASP A 503 -34.25 21.35 -1.88
N TRP A 504 -33.65 22.14 -2.79
CA TRP A 504 -32.28 22.60 -2.65
C TRP A 504 -32.05 23.50 -1.43
N HIS A 505 -33.08 24.13 -0.88
CA HIS A 505 -32.98 24.94 0.34
C HIS A 505 -32.47 24.13 1.55
N TYR A 506 -32.57 22.79 1.48
CA TYR A 506 -31.96 21.90 2.45
C TYR A 506 -30.43 22.02 2.47
N PHE A 507 -29.80 22.26 1.32
CA PHE A 507 -28.34 22.44 1.24
C PHE A 507 -27.93 23.89 1.53
N LEU A 508 -28.71 24.83 1.02
CA LEU A 508 -28.41 26.26 1.06
C LEU A 508 -29.69 27.08 1.23
N ASN A 509 -29.83 27.73 2.38
CA ASN A 509 -30.85 28.76 2.60
C ASN A 509 -30.15 29.99 3.18
N HIS A 510 -29.68 30.87 2.30
CA HIS A 510 -28.87 32.00 2.69
C HIS A 510 -29.72 33.12 3.31
N VAL A 511 -29.39 33.47 4.56
CA VAL A 511 -30.01 34.56 5.33
C VAL A 511 -28.93 35.61 5.59
N GLN A 512 -28.87 36.61 4.72
CA GLN A 512 -27.78 37.59 4.67
C GLN A 512 -27.58 38.36 5.99
N ASP A 513 -28.66 38.86 6.59
CA ASP A 513 -28.59 39.69 7.81
C ASP A 513 -28.33 38.87 9.09
N ASN A 514 -28.54 37.54 9.05
CA ASN A 514 -28.31 36.66 10.19
C ASN A 514 -27.99 35.23 9.75
N PRO A 515 -26.72 34.95 9.38
CA PRO A 515 -26.29 33.62 8.97
C PRO A 515 -26.54 32.50 10.00
N MET A 516 -26.75 32.81 11.28
CA MET A 516 -27.10 31.78 12.28
C MET A 516 -28.50 31.18 12.06
N GLN A 517 -29.36 31.81 11.25
CA GLN A 517 -30.70 31.32 10.93
C GLN A 517 -30.79 30.65 9.54
N GLY A 518 -29.71 30.70 8.77
CA GLY A 518 -29.65 30.07 7.45
C GLY A 518 -29.20 28.62 7.50
N ILE A 519 -29.24 27.96 6.35
CA ILE A 519 -28.74 26.60 6.14
C ILE A 519 -27.56 26.67 5.18
N TYR A 520 -26.44 26.05 5.55
CA TYR A 520 -25.16 26.17 4.85
C TYR A 520 -24.41 24.83 4.76
N SER A 521 -25.14 23.73 4.91
CA SER A 521 -24.59 22.38 4.90
C SER A 521 -23.79 22.08 3.63
N ILE A 522 -24.08 22.76 2.51
CA ILE A 522 -23.34 22.62 1.26
C ILE A 522 -21.84 22.94 1.36
N PHE A 523 -21.42 23.77 2.32
CA PHE A 523 -20.00 24.11 2.53
C PHE A 523 -19.27 23.10 3.42
N GLU A 524 -19.99 22.21 4.09
CA GLU A 524 -19.39 21.14 4.87
C GLU A 524 -19.00 19.97 3.97
N ARG A 525 -17.77 19.45 4.15
CA ARG A 525 -17.20 18.41 3.27
C ARG A 525 -18.07 17.16 3.13
N GLN A 526 -18.81 16.80 4.18
CA GLN A 526 -19.67 15.62 4.19
C GLN A 526 -20.88 15.70 3.25
N TRP A 527 -21.27 16.89 2.81
CA TRP A 527 -22.41 17.09 1.92
C TRP A 527 -22.05 17.18 0.45
N LYS A 528 -20.76 17.35 0.10
CA LYS A 528 -20.30 17.51 -1.29
C LYS A 528 -20.85 16.42 -2.20
N GLU A 529 -20.67 15.16 -1.82
CA GLU A 529 -21.12 14.02 -2.62
C GLU A 529 -22.65 13.90 -2.69
N VAL A 530 -23.35 14.17 -1.58
CA VAL A 530 -24.83 14.14 -1.53
C VAL A 530 -25.42 15.21 -2.46
N PHE A 531 -24.85 16.42 -2.45
CA PHE A 531 -25.26 17.52 -3.34
C PHE A 531 -24.98 17.20 -4.82
N LEU A 532 -23.83 16.62 -5.14
CA LEU A 532 -23.50 16.22 -6.52
C LEU A 532 -24.47 15.14 -7.03
N LEU A 533 -24.76 14.12 -6.21
CA LEU A 533 -25.76 13.11 -6.53
C LEU A 533 -27.17 13.73 -6.67
N TRP A 534 -27.52 14.70 -5.83
CA TRP A 534 -28.79 15.42 -5.95
C TRP A 534 -28.92 16.20 -7.27
N LEU A 535 -27.86 16.89 -7.71
CA LEU A 535 -27.84 17.56 -9.02
C LEU A 535 -27.95 16.58 -10.19
N GLY A 536 -27.38 15.38 -10.06
CA GLY A 536 -27.38 14.36 -11.09
C GLY A 536 -28.71 13.63 -11.28
N ARG A 537 -29.63 13.70 -10.30
CA ARG A 537 -30.92 12.99 -10.29
C ARG A 537 -31.85 13.42 -11.42
N GLU A 538 -32.38 12.49 -12.22
CA GLU A 538 -33.27 12.83 -13.35
C GLU A 538 -34.66 13.31 -12.92
N ASP A 539 -35.12 12.87 -11.74
CA ASP A 539 -36.43 13.18 -11.18
C ASP A 539 -36.54 14.59 -10.57
N VAL A 540 -35.40 15.24 -10.28
CA VAL A 540 -35.36 16.62 -9.79
C VAL A 540 -35.58 17.60 -10.96
N GLU A 541 -36.54 18.51 -10.81
CA GLU A 541 -36.87 19.51 -11.84
C GLU A 541 -35.65 20.37 -12.22
N LYS A 542 -35.43 20.58 -13.53
CA LYS A 542 -34.32 21.39 -14.04
C LYS A 542 -34.28 22.81 -13.46
N GLU A 543 -35.43 23.39 -13.12
CA GLU A 543 -35.51 24.73 -12.51
C GLU A 543 -34.96 24.75 -11.07
N GLN A 544 -35.14 23.68 -10.29
CA GLN A 544 -34.55 23.55 -8.94
C GLN A 544 -33.03 23.49 -9.03
N LYS A 545 -32.49 22.71 -9.98
CA LYS A 545 -31.04 22.62 -10.23
C LYS A 545 -30.45 23.97 -10.65
N LYS A 546 -31.12 24.67 -11.57
CA LYS A 546 -30.72 26.02 -12.00
C LYS A 546 -30.76 27.01 -10.85
N ALA A 547 -31.80 26.98 -10.02
CA ALA A 547 -31.94 27.87 -8.87
C ALA A 547 -30.80 27.70 -7.87
N LEU A 548 -30.41 26.45 -7.56
CA LEU A 548 -29.27 26.17 -6.69
C LEU A 548 -27.95 26.67 -7.25
N ILE A 549 -27.64 26.38 -8.52
CA ILE A 549 -26.41 26.86 -9.18
C ILE A 549 -26.39 28.40 -9.22
N LEU A 550 -27.53 29.05 -9.48
CA LEU A 550 -27.67 30.50 -9.46
C LEU A 550 -27.48 31.07 -8.05
N ALA A 551 -28.01 30.42 -7.02
CA ALA A 551 -27.84 30.81 -5.62
C ALA A 551 -26.37 30.75 -5.20
N LEU A 552 -25.64 29.73 -5.65
CA LEU A 552 -24.19 29.63 -5.45
C LEU A 552 -23.42 30.75 -6.18
N GLY A 553 -23.74 31.01 -7.45
CA GLY A 553 -23.08 32.06 -8.24
C GLY A 553 -23.35 33.48 -7.73
N ARG A 554 -24.45 33.69 -6.99
CA ARG A 554 -24.85 34.97 -6.38
C ARG A 554 -24.66 35.02 -4.86
N PHE A 555 -23.89 34.10 -4.30
CA PHE A 555 -23.73 33.99 -2.85
C PHE A 555 -23.00 35.21 -2.26
N GLU A 556 -23.69 36.04 -1.48
CA GLU A 556 -23.07 37.20 -0.82
C GLU A 556 -22.61 36.82 0.59
N ASP A 557 -21.31 36.58 0.76
CA ASP A 557 -20.82 36.00 2.02
C ASP A 557 -20.69 36.97 3.19
N GLY A 558 -20.64 38.28 2.95
CA GLY A 558 -20.45 39.29 3.98
C GLY A 558 -19.10 39.22 4.70
N CYS A 559 -18.12 38.50 4.15
CA CYS A 559 -16.80 38.24 4.75
C CYS A 559 -15.70 38.19 3.69
N GLU A 560 -15.45 39.27 2.95
CA GLU A 560 -14.33 39.38 1.99
C GLU A 560 -14.27 38.26 0.91
N SER A 561 -15.44 37.73 0.50
CA SER A 561 -15.57 36.74 -0.59
C SER A 561 -14.98 35.34 -0.35
N PHE A 562 -14.51 35.02 0.86
CA PHE A 562 -14.00 33.68 1.20
C PHE A 562 -14.98 32.55 0.84
N TYR A 563 -16.26 32.68 1.21
CA TYR A 563 -17.27 31.67 0.91
C TYR A 563 -17.91 31.87 -0.46
N TRP A 564 -17.80 33.07 -1.04
CA TRP A 564 -18.15 33.28 -2.44
C TRP A 564 -17.28 32.42 -3.37
N TYR A 565 -15.95 32.41 -3.19
CA TYR A 565 -15.07 31.51 -3.95
C TYR A 565 -15.44 30.03 -3.75
N GLN A 566 -15.71 29.62 -2.50
CA GLN A 566 -16.15 28.25 -2.21
C GLN A 566 -17.47 27.90 -2.90
N ALA A 567 -18.43 28.82 -2.94
CA ALA A 567 -19.71 28.62 -3.61
C ALA A 567 -19.53 28.43 -5.13
N TRP A 568 -18.65 29.22 -5.75
CA TRP A 568 -18.28 29.05 -7.16
C TRP A 568 -17.58 27.73 -7.45
N PHE A 569 -16.69 27.28 -6.56
CA PHE A 569 -16.05 25.97 -6.68
C PHE A 569 -17.07 24.83 -6.61
N LEU A 570 -18.05 24.93 -5.71
CA LEU A 570 -19.17 23.97 -5.62
C LEU A 570 -20.06 24.02 -6.86
N ALA A 571 -20.34 25.21 -7.41
CA ALA A 571 -21.09 25.35 -8.65
C ALA A 571 -20.35 24.72 -9.85
N ALA A 572 -19.04 24.95 -9.95
CA ALA A 572 -18.19 24.37 -10.99
C ALA A 572 -18.09 22.85 -10.89
N ALA A 573 -18.03 22.28 -9.68
CA ALA A 573 -18.15 20.84 -9.49
C ALA A 573 -19.58 20.37 -9.85
N GLY A 574 -20.62 21.11 -9.48
CA GLY A 574 -22.02 20.74 -9.71
C GLY A 574 -22.44 20.66 -11.18
N ILE A 575 -21.94 21.55 -12.05
CA ILE A 575 -22.29 21.52 -13.49
C ILE A 575 -21.83 20.25 -14.21
N SER A 576 -20.89 19.50 -13.63
CA SER A 576 -20.50 18.19 -14.14
C SER A 576 -21.58 17.11 -13.97
N GLU A 577 -22.54 17.31 -13.06
CA GLU A 577 -23.73 16.45 -12.86
C GLU A 577 -24.98 17.05 -13.50
N PHE A 578 -24.93 18.31 -13.95
CA PHE A 578 -26.02 19.00 -14.63
C PHE A 578 -25.54 19.61 -15.96
N CYS A 579 -25.34 18.74 -16.96
CA CYS A 579 -24.75 19.12 -18.26
C CYS A 579 -25.57 20.12 -19.07
N ASP A 580 -26.88 20.25 -18.79
CA ASP A 580 -27.79 21.23 -19.40
C ASP A 580 -27.74 22.62 -18.75
N CYS A 581 -26.79 22.87 -17.85
CA CYS A 581 -26.67 24.16 -17.16
C CYS A 581 -26.38 25.30 -18.16
N PRO A 582 -27.24 26.32 -18.27
CA PRO A 582 -27.04 27.43 -19.21
C PRO A 582 -25.79 28.28 -18.95
N TRP A 583 -25.25 28.21 -17.73
CA TRP A 583 -24.10 28.99 -17.29
C TRP A 583 -22.82 28.16 -17.20
N ALA A 584 -22.82 26.91 -17.66
CA ALA A 584 -21.68 26.00 -17.52
C ALA A 584 -20.38 26.60 -18.10
N ASP A 585 -20.41 27.05 -19.34
CA ASP A 585 -19.22 27.62 -20.01
C ASP A 585 -18.72 28.89 -19.31
N GLU A 586 -19.62 29.71 -18.77
CA GLU A 586 -19.24 30.94 -18.04
C GLU A 586 -18.59 30.60 -16.70
N ILE A 587 -19.16 29.64 -15.96
CA ILE A 587 -18.59 29.15 -14.71
C ILE A 587 -17.19 28.58 -14.97
N VAL A 588 -17.05 27.71 -15.97
CA VAL A 588 -15.76 27.11 -16.33
C VAL A 588 -14.74 28.16 -16.75
N ARG A 589 -15.12 29.14 -17.58
CA ARG A 589 -14.24 30.25 -17.97
C ARG A 589 -13.74 31.00 -16.74
N GLN A 590 -14.62 31.31 -15.79
CA GLN A 590 -14.23 32.01 -14.57
C GLN A 590 -13.23 31.21 -13.73
N ILE A 591 -13.42 29.88 -13.60
CA ILE A 591 -12.48 29.01 -12.90
C ILE A 591 -11.12 28.96 -13.63
N VAL A 592 -11.10 28.94 -14.96
CA VAL A 592 -9.87 29.01 -15.76
C VAL A 592 -9.15 30.35 -15.50
N GLU A 593 -9.87 31.46 -15.50
CA GLU A 593 -9.29 32.78 -15.18
C GLU A 593 -8.75 32.84 -13.74
N TRP A 594 -9.40 32.20 -12.77
CA TRP A 594 -8.87 32.11 -11.41
C TRP A 594 -7.69 31.18 -11.27
N SER A 595 -7.55 30.19 -12.15
CA SER A 595 -6.46 29.22 -12.15
C SER A 595 -5.18 29.76 -12.78
N PHE A 596 -5.30 30.52 -13.88
CA PHE A 596 -4.19 30.94 -14.73
C PHE A 596 -4.09 32.46 -14.91
N GLY A 597 -5.09 33.21 -14.45
CA GLY A 597 -5.19 34.65 -14.66
C GLY A 597 -5.87 35.01 -15.98
N TYR A 598 -6.01 36.32 -16.19
CA TYR A 598 -6.58 36.92 -17.38
C TYR A 598 -5.86 38.22 -17.74
N PHE A 599 -5.97 38.65 -18.99
CA PHE A 599 -5.41 39.94 -19.40
C PHE A 599 -6.33 41.08 -18.93
N ASN A 600 -5.88 41.86 -17.96
CA ASN A 600 -6.62 43.01 -17.46
C ASN A 600 -6.46 44.20 -18.41
N THR A 601 -7.52 44.55 -19.14
CA THR A 601 -7.53 45.61 -20.16
C THR A 601 -7.31 47.00 -19.58
N GLU A 602 -7.69 47.25 -18.34
CA GLU A 602 -7.50 48.57 -17.70
C GLU A 602 -6.04 48.77 -17.28
N LYS A 603 -5.43 47.72 -16.71
CA LYS A 603 -4.03 47.75 -16.24
C LYS A 603 -3.03 47.38 -17.33
N GLN A 604 -3.49 46.96 -18.52
CA GLN A 604 -2.69 46.51 -19.66
C GLN A 604 -1.63 45.45 -19.26
N LYS A 605 -2.00 44.56 -18.33
CA LYS A 605 -1.11 43.51 -17.83
C LYS A 605 -1.87 42.25 -17.51
N TRP A 606 -1.16 41.13 -17.52
CA TRP A 606 -1.69 39.88 -17.00
C TRP A 606 -1.98 40.01 -15.50
N TRP A 607 -3.15 39.55 -15.07
CA TRP A 607 -3.60 39.60 -13.70
C TRP A 607 -3.92 38.20 -13.20
N VAL A 608 -3.32 37.81 -12.08
CA VAL A 608 -3.53 36.50 -11.45
C VAL A 608 -4.04 36.71 -10.02
N LEU A 609 -4.90 35.81 -9.55
CA LEU A 609 -5.46 35.83 -8.19
C LEU A 609 -4.42 35.42 -7.14
N LEU A 610 -4.78 35.49 -5.86
CA LEU A 610 -3.92 34.99 -4.77
C LEU A 610 -3.70 33.48 -4.89
N ASN A 611 -2.48 33.02 -4.58
CA ASN A 611 -2.04 31.63 -4.72
C ASN A 611 -2.99 30.57 -4.12
N PRO A 612 -3.62 30.77 -2.93
CA PRO A 612 -4.54 29.78 -2.37
C PRO A 612 -5.76 29.51 -3.25
N ILE A 613 -6.32 30.55 -3.88
CA ILE A 613 -7.49 30.43 -4.75
C ILE A 613 -7.10 29.71 -6.04
N GLN A 614 -5.97 30.11 -6.65
CA GLN A 614 -5.48 29.47 -7.88
C GLN A 614 -5.32 27.96 -7.72
N LYS A 615 -4.75 27.51 -6.59
CA LYS A 615 -4.54 26.09 -6.30
C LYS A 615 -5.86 25.33 -6.25
N VAL A 616 -6.87 25.86 -5.55
CA VAL A 616 -8.18 25.22 -5.46
C VAL A 616 -8.90 25.26 -6.81
N ALA A 617 -8.82 26.37 -7.54
CA ALA A 617 -9.41 26.51 -8.87
C ALA A 617 -8.85 25.45 -9.85
N ARG A 618 -7.53 25.22 -9.85
CA ARG A 618 -6.89 24.17 -10.67
C ARG A 618 -7.38 22.77 -10.33
N VAL A 619 -7.58 22.46 -9.06
CA VAL A 619 -8.16 21.16 -8.63
C VAL A 619 -9.60 21.03 -9.13
N VAL A 620 -10.40 22.07 -8.98
CA VAL A 620 -11.82 22.09 -9.38
C VAL A 620 -11.99 21.96 -10.89
N LEU A 621 -11.03 22.40 -11.71
CA LEU A 621 -11.05 22.16 -13.16
C LEU A 621 -11.12 20.67 -13.54
N ARG A 622 -10.62 19.77 -12.70
CA ARG A 622 -10.72 18.32 -12.93
C ARG A 622 -12.09 17.76 -12.56
N GLU A 623 -12.80 18.45 -11.66
CA GLU A 623 -14.13 18.07 -11.18
C GLU A 623 -15.27 18.68 -12.01
N THR A 624 -14.97 19.65 -12.89
CA THR A 624 -15.96 20.35 -13.71
C THR A 624 -16.27 19.62 -15.03
N GLN A 625 -17.07 20.24 -15.89
CA GLN A 625 -17.38 19.71 -17.22
C GLN A 625 -16.12 19.71 -18.11
N ARG A 626 -15.50 18.53 -18.25
CA ARG A 626 -14.21 18.32 -18.94
C ARG A 626 -14.16 18.96 -20.34
N LYS A 627 -15.20 18.77 -21.15
CA LYS A 627 -15.27 19.32 -22.51
C LYS A 627 -15.15 20.85 -22.52
N SER A 628 -15.90 21.54 -21.66
CA SER A 628 -15.85 23.00 -21.54
C SER A 628 -14.52 23.45 -20.95
N ALA A 629 -13.96 22.70 -20.00
CA ALA A 629 -12.65 23.00 -19.40
C ALA A 629 -11.52 22.94 -20.43
N ILE A 630 -11.45 21.84 -21.22
CA ILE A 630 -10.48 21.69 -22.31
C ILE A 630 -10.62 22.82 -23.33
N THR A 631 -11.86 23.14 -23.72
CA THR A 631 -12.13 24.25 -24.66
C THR A 631 -11.63 25.58 -24.10
N ALA A 632 -11.99 25.92 -22.86
CA ALA A 632 -11.58 27.18 -22.22
C ALA A 632 -10.05 27.29 -22.04
N LEU A 633 -9.37 26.18 -21.71
CA LEU A 633 -7.91 26.13 -21.65
C LEU A 633 -7.25 26.35 -23.01
N ILE A 634 -7.79 25.73 -24.06
CA ILE A 634 -7.29 25.91 -25.43
C ILE A 634 -7.49 27.35 -25.91
N ASP A 635 -8.63 27.96 -25.57
CA ASP A 635 -8.95 29.35 -25.91
C ASP A 635 -8.08 30.36 -25.14
N LEU A 636 -7.55 29.98 -23.98
CA LEU A 636 -6.64 30.81 -23.19
C LEU A 636 -5.25 30.90 -23.83
N LEU A 637 -4.72 29.78 -24.32
CA LEU A 637 -3.32 29.66 -24.82
C LEU A 637 -2.86 30.77 -25.77
N PRO A 638 -3.63 31.22 -26.78
CA PRO A 638 -3.18 32.26 -27.71
C PRO A 638 -2.94 33.63 -27.06
N ASN A 639 -3.56 33.89 -25.90
CA ASN A 639 -3.51 35.19 -25.23
C ASN A 639 -2.46 35.25 -24.12
N VAL A 640 -1.90 34.11 -23.73
CA VAL A 640 -0.90 34.01 -22.66
C VAL A 640 0.46 34.45 -23.18
N GLN A 641 1.02 35.51 -22.57
CA GLN A 641 2.36 35.99 -22.88
C GLN A 641 3.45 35.41 -21.96
N GLU A 642 3.06 34.89 -20.79
CA GLU A 642 3.98 34.35 -19.80
C GLU A 642 4.18 32.84 -19.97
N ASP A 643 5.41 32.43 -20.22
CA ASP A 643 5.77 31.02 -20.48
C ASP A 643 5.39 30.06 -19.33
N TYR A 644 5.48 30.53 -18.08
CA TYR A 644 5.07 29.77 -16.90
C TYR A 644 3.59 29.39 -16.95
N ILE A 645 2.74 30.30 -17.42
CA ILE A 645 1.29 30.08 -17.48
C ILE A 645 0.96 29.09 -18.61
N CYS A 646 1.65 29.20 -19.75
CA CYS A 646 1.53 28.21 -20.84
C CYS A 646 1.91 26.80 -20.36
N MET A 647 2.97 26.68 -19.55
CA MET A 647 3.38 25.42 -18.94
C MET A 647 2.29 24.86 -18.00
N GLU A 648 1.74 25.68 -17.10
CA GLU A 648 0.67 25.25 -16.17
C GLU A 648 -0.63 24.86 -16.90
N VAL A 649 -0.96 25.54 -18.01
CA VAL A 649 -2.08 25.16 -18.88
C VAL A 649 -1.81 23.83 -19.59
N ALA A 650 -0.60 23.62 -20.11
CA ALA A 650 -0.20 22.34 -20.70
C ALA A 650 -0.35 21.21 -19.68
N LYS A 651 0.19 21.39 -18.47
CA LYS A 651 0.03 20.43 -17.37
C LYS A 651 -1.44 20.11 -17.10
N SER A 652 -2.27 21.15 -16.94
CA SER A 652 -3.69 20.97 -16.64
C SER A 652 -4.46 20.26 -17.75
N LEU A 653 -4.10 20.50 -19.03
CA LEU A 653 -4.67 19.76 -20.16
C LEU A 653 -4.34 18.27 -20.11
N GLY A 654 -3.14 17.90 -19.66
CA GLY A 654 -2.75 16.49 -19.48
C GLY A 654 -3.50 15.80 -18.34
N GLU A 655 -3.83 16.53 -17.27
CA GLU A 655 -4.46 15.99 -16.07
C GLU A 655 -5.99 15.89 -16.15
N ILE A 656 -6.67 16.72 -16.95
CA ILE A 656 -8.15 16.80 -16.98
C ILE A 656 -8.79 15.60 -17.66
N ASP A 657 -8.22 15.15 -18.79
CA ASP A 657 -8.80 14.05 -19.55
C ASP A 657 -7.74 13.22 -20.30
N PRO A 658 -7.09 12.28 -19.60
CA PRO A 658 -6.24 11.26 -20.22
C PRO A 658 -6.99 10.54 -21.36
N GLY A 659 -6.38 10.49 -22.55
CA GLY A 659 -6.97 9.93 -23.79
C GLY A 659 -7.74 10.93 -24.67
N ASN A 660 -7.92 12.19 -24.26
CA ASN A 660 -8.66 13.16 -25.07
C ASN A 660 -7.88 13.59 -26.32
N LEU A 661 -8.38 13.25 -27.51
CA LEU A 661 -7.71 13.58 -28.78
C LEU A 661 -7.46 15.08 -28.99
N VAL A 662 -8.35 15.95 -28.50
CA VAL A 662 -8.19 17.41 -28.63
C VAL A 662 -7.08 17.90 -27.70
N ALA A 663 -7.02 17.38 -26.47
CA ALA A 663 -5.93 17.67 -25.54
C ALA A 663 -4.59 17.14 -26.10
N ILE A 664 -4.54 15.89 -26.56
CA ILE A 664 -3.36 15.28 -27.20
C ILE A 664 -2.87 16.13 -28.37
N HIS A 665 -3.75 16.50 -29.31
CA HIS A 665 -3.36 17.35 -30.44
C HIS A 665 -2.85 18.72 -29.99
N THR A 666 -3.42 19.29 -28.92
CA THR A 666 -2.96 20.56 -28.36
C THR A 666 -1.58 20.41 -27.73
N GLN A 667 -1.30 19.33 -27.00
CA GLN A 667 0.03 19.03 -26.44
C GLN A 667 1.06 18.86 -27.55
N ILE A 668 0.72 18.12 -28.61
CA ILE A 668 1.61 17.93 -29.78
C ILE A 668 1.93 19.29 -30.42
N ARG A 669 0.92 20.16 -30.58
CA ARG A 669 1.14 21.53 -31.07
C ARG A 669 2.08 22.30 -30.15
N LEU A 670 1.88 22.25 -28.83
CA LEU A 670 2.73 22.94 -27.86
C LEU A 670 4.18 22.44 -27.89
N VAL A 671 4.39 21.12 -27.97
CA VAL A 671 5.70 20.49 -28.15
C VAL A 671 6.43 21.04 -29.38
N GLN A 672 5.71 21.30 -30.47
CA GLN A 672 6.27 21.76 -31.75
C GLN A 672 6.44 23.29 -31.83
N THR A 673 5.50 24.06 -31.29
CA THR A 673 5.38 25.50 -31.56
C THR A 673 5.67 26.41 -30.36
N ALA A 674 5.75 25.90 -29.14
CA ALA A 674 5.97 26.75 -27.97
C ALA A 674 7.41 27.32 -27.98
N ASN A 675 7.55 28.60 -27.62
CA ASN A 675 8.86 29.26 -27.57
C ASN A 675 9.69 28.80 -26.36
N SER A 676 9.04 28.51 -25.24
CA SER A 676 9.69 28.06 -24.00
C SER A 676 10.03 26.58 -24.04
N GLU A 677 11.29 26.26 -23.73
CA GLU A 677 11.72 24.87 -23.56
C GLU A 677 10.98 24.17 -22.41
N PHE A 678 10.63 24.89 -21.34
CA PHE A 678 9.86 24.34 -20.22
C PHE A 678 8.45 23.93 -20.65
N THR A 679 7.76 24.75 -21.43
CA THR A 679 6.42 24.41 -21.94
C THR A 679 6.47 23.21 -22.89
N ARG A 680 7.50 23.11 -23.74
CA ARG A 680 7.69 21.96 -24.63
C ARG A 680 7.97 20.67 -23.86
N MET A 681 8.78 20.77 -22.80
CA MET A 681 9.10 19.66 -21.91
C MET A 681 7.85 19.18 -21.16
N GLU A 682 7.09 20.08 -20.54
CA GLU A 682 5.85 19.75 -19.82
C GLU A 682 4.80 19.12 -20.75
N ALA A 683 4.68 19.63 -21.99
CA ALA A 683 3.78 19.05 -22.98
C ALA A 683 4.22 17.63 -23.41
N ALA A 684 5.53 17.36 -23.48
CA ALA A 684 6.06 16.03 -23.73
C ALA A 684 5.83 15.08 -22.56
N GLU A 685 6.06 15.54 -21.32
CA GLU A 685 5.76 14.78 -20.09
C GLU A 685 4.27 14.44 -20.02
N SER A 686 3.40 15.43 -20.28
CA SER A 686 1.95 15.24 -20.33
C SER A 686 1.57 14.17 -21.36
N LEU A 687 2.18 14.15 -22.55
CA LEU A 687 1.94 13.08 -23.54
C LEU A 687 2.33 11.69 -23.02
N GLY A 688 3.36 11.61 -22.16
CA GLY A 688 3.76 10.38 -21.47
C GLY A 688 2.79 9.89 -20.38
N GLU A 689 1.87 10.73 -19.94
CA GLU A 689 0.88 10.43 -18.89
C GLU A 689 -0.57 10.31 -19.43
N ILE A 690 -0.86 10.89 -20.60
CA ILE A 690 -2.23 11.03 -21.11
C ILE A 690 -2.82 9.70 -21.60
N ASP A 691 -2.06 8.81 -22.26
CA ASP A 691 -2.62 7.57 -22.82
C ASP A 691 -1.54 6.52 -23.18
N PRO A 692 -1.27 5.53 -22.30
CA PRO A 692 -0.36 4.43 -22.60
C PRO A 692 -0.77 3.67 -23.87
N GLY A 693 0.15 3.48 -24.81
CA GLY A 693 -0.10 2.80 -26.09
C GLY A 693 -0.69 3.69 -27.19
N ASN A 694 -0.91 4.99 -26.94
CA ASN A 694 -1.43 5.90 -27.96
C ASN A 694 -0.42 6.14 -29.09
N LEU A 695 -0.70 5.56 -30.26
CA LEU A 695 0.18 5.66 -31.43
C LEU A 695 0.44 7.09 -31.90
N VAL A 696 -0.48 8.03 -31.67
CA VAL A 696 -0.31 9.43 -32.06
C VAL A 696 0.68 10.13 -31.11
N ALA A 697 0.54 9.90 -29.81
CA ALA A 697 1.48 10.40 -28.80
C ALA A 697 2.88 9.79 -28.98
N ILE A 698 2.96 8.46 -29.18
CA ILE A 698 4.22 7.75 -29.44
C ILE A 698 4.95 8.35 -30.65
N ARG A 699 4.25 8.53 -31.77
CA ARG A 699 4.84 9.13 -32.98
C ARG A 699 5.31 10.57 -32.77
N ALA A 700 4.54 11.38 -32.06
CA ALA A 700 4.93 12.75 -31.75
C ALA A 700 6.20 12.81 -30.88
N LEU A 701 6.33 11.92 -29.90
CA LEU A 701 7.53 11.82 -29.06
C LEU A 701 8.74 11.30 -29.85
N ILE A 702 8.55 10.34 -30.76
CA ILE A 702 9.61 9.87 -31.68
C ILE A 702 10.09 11.01 -32.58
N GLU A 703 9.17 11.76 -33.19
CA GLU A 703 9.49 12.92 -34.02
C GLU A 703 10.23 13.98 -33.19
N LEU A 704 9.83 14.18 -31.93
CA LEU A 704 10.48 15.13 -31.03
C LEU A 704 11.94 14.75 -30.74
N ILE A 705 12.22 13.47 -30.47
CA ILE A 705 13.59 12.94 -30.30
C ILE A 705 14.43 13.20 -31.55
N GLN A 706 13.84 13.02 -32.74
CA GLN A 706 14.56 13.13 -34.01
C GLN A 706 14.82 14.58 -34.45
N THR A 707 13.97 15.52 -34.03
CA THR A 707 13.98 16.90 -34.55
C THR A 707 14.52 17.93 -33.56
N THR A 708 14.56 17.63 -32.27
CA THR A 708 14.99 18.59 -31.24
C THR A 708 16.51 18.67 -31.10
N ASN A 709 17.03 19.88 -30.90
CA ASN A 709 18.43 20.10 -30.50
C ASN A 709 18.59 20.23 -28.97
N SER A 710 17.48 20.25 -28.23
CA SER A 710 17.51 20.42 -26.78
C SER A 710 17.63 19.08 -26.08
N LEU A 711 18.72 18.90 -25.32
CA LEU A 711 18.97 17.68 -24.56
C LEU A 711 17.88 17.42 -23.51
N PHE A 712 17.34 18.46 -22.87
CA PHE A 712 16.30 18.32 -21.85
C PHE A 712 15.01 17.77 -22.44
N ILE A 713 14.55 18.33 -23.56
CA ILE A 713 13.33 17.89 -24.25
C ILE A 713 13.52 16.47 -24.81
N CYS A 714 14.70 16.17 -25.35
CA CYS A 714 15.00 14.83 -25.86
C CYS A 714 14.97 13.77 -24.76
N ARG A 715 15.50 14.09 -23.57
CA ARG A 715 15.46 13.23 -22.39
C ARG A 715 14.03 13.00 -21.93
N GLU A 716 13.23 14.05 -21.84
CA GLU A 716 11.83 13.92 -21.43
C GLU A 716 11.02 13.08 -22.43
N ALA A 717 11.24 13.29 -23.73
CA ALA A 717 10.60 12.50 -24.77
C ALA A 717 10.95 11.01 -24.68
N ALA A 718 12.23 10.69 -24.45
CA ALA A 718 12.69 9.33 -24.27
C ALA A 718 12.10 8.68 -23.01
N GLN A 719 12.03 9.41 -21.90
CA GLN A 719 11.42 8.96 -20.66
C GLN A 719 9.93 8.69 -20.83
N SER A 720 9.23 9.59 -21.51
CA SER A 720 7.81 9.47 -21.83
C SER A 720 7.52 8.28 -22.74
N LEU A 721 8.35 8.01 -23.76
CA LEU A 721 8.27 6.79 -24.56
C LEU A 721 8.44 5.52 -23.70
N GLY A 722 9.36 5.54 -22.73
CA GLY A 722 9.53 4.45 -21.77
C GLY A 722 8.27 4.14 -20.95
N LYS A 723 7.36 5.11 -20.77
CA LYS A 723 6.08 4.93 -20.06
C LYS A 723 4.97 4.43 -20.97
N ILE A 724 4.86 4.96 -22.21
CA ILE A 724 3.69 4.73 -23.07
C ILE A 724 3.93 3.74 -24.20
N ALA A 725 5.16 3.49 -24.63
CA ALA A 725 5.44 2.79 -25.89
C ALA A 725 5.68 1.28 -25.69
N ASN A 726 4.89 0.62 -24.83
CA ASN A 726 5.07 -0.79 -24.49
C ASN A 726 4.98 -1.68 -25.74
N GLY A 727 6.07 -2.41 -26.05
CA GLY A 727 6.19 -3.26 -27.24
C GLY A 727 6.23 -2.53 -28.60
N ASP A 728 6.38 -1.20 -28.66
CA ASP A 728 6.40 -0.46 -29.93
C ASP A 728 7.78 -0.50 -30.62
N SER A 729 7.82 -1.09 -31.81
CA SER A 729 9.08 -1.27 -32.56
C SER A 729 9.71 0.05 -33.04
N GLU A 730 8.91 1.07 -33.35
CA GLU A 730 9.44 2.36 -33.82
C GLU A 730 10.07 3.13 -32.66
N ALA A 731 9.45 3.08 -31.47
CA ALA A 731 9.99 3.67 -30.25
C ALA A 731 11.31 2.99 -29.84
N LEU A 732 11.39 1.65 -29.94
CA LEU A 732 12.64 0.92 -29.71
C LEU A 732 13.77 1.42 -30.63
N GLN A 733 13.51 1.55 -31.93
CA GLN A 733 14.52 2.04 -32.88
C GLN A 733 14.92 3.49 -32.62
N ALA A 734 13.98 4.35 -32.23
CA ALA A 734 14.26 5.74 -31.89
C ALA A 734 15.18 5.84 -30.66
N LEU A 735 14.94 5.04 -29.61
CA LEU A 735 15.76 5.04 -28.40
C LEU A 735 17.15 4.40 -28.62
N ILE A 736 17.24 3.35 -29.44
CA ILE A 736 18.53 2.78 -29.85
C ILE A 736 19.34 3.83 -30.61
N GLY A 737 18.70 4.51 -31.57
CA GLY A 737 19.32 5.61 -32.31
C GLY A 737 19.81 6.71 -31.38
N LEU A 738 18.98 7.16 -30.45
CA LEU A 738 19.33 8.20 -29.47
C LEU A 738 20.53 7.80 -28.60
N MET A 739 20.57 6.57 -28.11
CA MET A 739 21.68 6.06 -27.32
C MET A 739 23.00 5.99 -28.12
N GLN A 740 22.94 5.78 -29.43
CA GLN A 740 24.12 5.73 -30.31
C GLN A 740 24.61 7.12 -30.73
N THR A 741 23.70 8.08 -30.94
CA THR A 741 24.01 9.40 -31.51
C THR A 741 24.23 10.48 -30.45
N ALA A 742 23.69 10.32 -29.23
CA ALA A 742 23.82 11.33 -28.18
C ALA A 742 25.26 11.50 -27.69
N GLU A 743 25.72 12.75 -27.64
CA GLU A 743 27.08 13.09 -27.20
C GLU A 743 27.24 12.90 -25.67
N ASP A 744 26.22 13.27 -24.89
CA ASP A 744 26.28 13.23 -23.44
C ASP A 744 25.91 11.86 -22.85
N SER A 745 26.50 11.53 -21.69
CA SER A 745 26.27 10.24 -21.03
C SER A 745 24.87 10.13 -20.44
N HIS A 746 24.28 11.22 -19.95
CA HIS A 746 23.00 11.16 -19.25
C HIS A 746 21.83 10.81 -20.18
N THR A 747 21.79 11.40 -21.38
CA THR A 747 20.80 11.09 -22.42
C THR A 747 20.90 9.63 -22.86
N ARG A 748 22.13 9.10 -22.99
CA ARG A 748 22.35 7.69 -23.31
C ARG A 748 21.83 6.75 -22.23
N ASN A 749 22.03 7.10 -20.95
CA ASN A 749 21.53 6.31 -19.82
C ASN A 749 20.02 6.23 -19.82
N LEU A 750 19.39 7.38 -20.01
CA LEU A 750 17.94 7.48 -19.96
C LEU A 750 17.31 6.75 -21.15
N ALA A 751 17.91 6.80 -22.33
CA ALA A 751 17.47 6.01 -23.48
C ALA A 751 17.58 4.50 -23.22
N ALA A 752 18.71 4.04 -22.63
CA ALA A 752 18.90 2.63 -22.27
C ALA A 752 17.93 2.17 -21.17
N GLU A 753 17.65 3.01 -20.17
CA GLU A 753 16.65 2.73 -19.14
C GLU A 753 15.24 2.66 -19.72
N SER A 754 14.90 3.57 -20.64
CA SER A 754 13.59 3.63 -21.28
C SER A 754 13.36 2.42 -22.20
N LEU A 755 14.39 1.96 -22.92
CA LEU A 755 14.35 0.70 -23.69
C LEU A 755 13.97 -0.50 -22.80
N GLY A 756 14.53 -0.53 -21.59
CA GLY A 756 14.25 -1.55 -20.60
C GLY A 756 12.83 -1.54 -20.03
N LYS A 757 12.18 -0.37 -20.01
CA LYS A 757 10.80 -0.22 -19.55
C LYS A 757 9.78 -0.57 -20.63
N ILE A 758 10.11 -0.34 -21.90
CA ILE A 758 9.23 -0.61 -23.04
C ILE A 758 8.85 -2.09 -23.12
N ASP A 759 9.78 -3.01 -22.95
CA ASP A 759 9.45 -4.45 -22.97
C ASP A 759 10.57 -5.25 -22.28
N LYS A 760 10.49 -5.30 -20.95
CA LYS A 760 11.48 -5.95 -20.07
C LYS A 760 11.69 -7.44 -20.37
N ASP A 761 10.66 -8.10 -20.92
CA ASP A 761 10.65 -9.55 -21.18
C ASP A 761 11.02 -9.86 -22.64
N ASN A 762 11.33 -8.83 -23.44
CA ASN A 762 11.69 -8.98 -24.84
C ASN A 762 13.14 -9.42 -25.03
N LEU A 763 13.29 -10.67 -25.47
CA LEU A 763 14.59 -11.25 -25.80
C LEU A 763 15.36 -10.43 -26.86
N GLU A 764 14.68 -9.74 -27.78
CA GLU A 764 15.33 -8.92 -28.82
C GLU A 764 15.93 -7.64 -28.23
N VAL A 765 15.26 -7.01 -27.26
CA VAL A 765 15.78 -5.85 -26.52
C VAL A 765 17.00 -6.27 -25.69
N LEU A 766 16.90 -7.38 -24.97
CA LEU A 766 18.00 -7.94 -24.17
C LEU A 766 19.21 -8.32 -25.05
N GLN A 767 18.99 -8.97 -26.20
CA GLN A 767 20.05 -9.31 -27.14
C GLN A 767 20.72 -8.07 -27.74
N THR A 768 19.95 -7.02 -28.02
CA THR A 768 20.48 -5.75 -28.53
C THR A 768 21.38 -5.08 -27.49
N LEU A 769 20.93 -4.99 -26.24
CA LEU A 769 21.72 -4.45 -25.13
C LEU A 769 22.98 -5.29 -24.87
N ILE A 770 22.88 -6.63 -24.89
CA ILE A 770 24.05 -7.52 -24.74
C ILE A 770 25.06 -7.32 -25.89
N SER A 771 24.59 -7.25 -27.14
CA SER A 771 25.46 -7.01 -28.29
C SER A 771 26.22 -5.69 -28.12
N LEU A 772 25.56 -4.64 -27.63
CA LEU A 772 26.19 -3.34 -27.42
C LEU A 772 27.31 -3.36 -26.37
N ILE A 773 27.19 -4.18 -25.32
CA ILE A 773 28.28 -4.39 -24.35
C ILE A 773 29.50 -5.03 -25.03
N GLN A 774 29.26 -5.97 -25.95
CA GLN A 774 30.31 -6.73 -26.62
C GLN A 774 30.99 -5.95 -27.75
N THR A 775 30.23 -5.15 -28.51
CA THR A 775 30.71 -4.53 -29.75
C THR A 775 31.11 -3.07 -29.58
N SER A 776 30.73 -2.40 -28.48
CA SER A 776 31.03 -0.98 -28.29
C SER A 776 32.48 -0.76 -27.83
N GLU A 777 33.26 -0.04 -28.64
CA GLU A 777 34.60 0.42 -28.23
C GLU A 777 34.53 1.42 -27.06
N ASN A 778 33.43 2.17 -26.95
CA ASN A 778 33.23 3.17 -25.90
C ASN A 778 32.96 2.51 -24.54
N ILE A 779 33.90 2.66 -23.61
CA ILE A 779 33.82 2.16 -22.23
C ILE A 779 32.61 2.72 -21.47
N HIS A 780 32.21 3.96 -21.74
CA HIS A 780 31.04 4.57 -21.13
C HIS A 780 29.79 3.86 -21.63
N THR A 781 29.59 3.70 -22.93
CA THR A 781 28.43 2.97 -23.47
C THR A 781 28.34 1.55 -22.90
N ARG A 782 29.46 0.82 -22.79
CA ARG A 782 29.50 -0.50 -22.12
C ARG A 782 29.01 -0.43 -20.67
N HIS A 783 29.51 0.54 -19.90
CA HIS A 783 29.11 0.75 -18.51
C HIS A 783 27.61 1.04 -18.37
N LEU A 784 27.07 1.92 -19.21
CA LEU A 784 25.68 2.37 -19.13
C LEU A 784 24.70 1.28 -19.53
N VAL A 785 25.03 0.48 -20.54
CA VAL A 785 24.22 -0.67 -20.95
C VAL A 785 24.27 -1.78 -19.91
N ALA A 786 25.44 -2.06 -19.31
CA ALA A 786 25.55 -3.01 -18.21
C ALA A 786 24.77 -2.57 -16.96
N GLU A 787 24.84 -1.28 -16.60
CA GLU A 787 24.04 -0.73 -15.50
C GLU A 787 22.55 -0.82 -15.79
N SER A 788 22.12 -0.54 -17.02
CA SER A 788 20.72 -0.63 -17.43
C SER A 788 20.23 -2.07 -17.38
N LEU A 789 20.98 -3.04 -17.93
CA LEU A 789 20.66 -4.48 -17.81
C LEU A 789 20.51 -4.91 -16.35
N GLY A 790 21.36 -4.40 -15.45
CA GLY A 790 21.24 -4.66 -14.01
C GLY A 790 19.98 -4.11 -13.35
N LYS A 791 19.33 -3.10 -13.95
CA LYS A 791 18.07 -2.52 -13.47
C LYS A 791 16.84 -3.16 -14.12
N ILE A 792 16.96 -3.65 -15.35
CA ILE A 792 15.84 -4.12 -16.19
C ILE A 792 15.33 -5.48 -15.72
N ASP A 793 16.21 -6.45 -15.47
CA ASP A 793 15.81 -7.79 -15.04
C ASP A 793 16.91 -8.45 -14.19
N LYS A 794 16.72 -8.34 -12.87
CA LYS A 794 17.65 -8.84 -11.83
C LYS A 794 17.70 -10.36 -11.76
N ASP A 795 16.68 -11.04 -12.30
CA ASP A 795 16.51 -12.49 -12.21
C ASP A 795 16.83 -13.19 -13.53
N ASN A 796 17.31 -12.44 -14.53
CA ASN A 796 17.63 -12.98 -15.84
C ASN A 796 18.92 -13.82 -15.82
N LEU A 797 18.75 -15.14 -15.74
CA LEU A 797 19.85 -16.11 -15.75
C LEU A 797 20.74 -16.00 -17.00
N GLU A 798 20.20 -15.57 -18.14
CA GLU A 798 20.96 -15.42 -19.40
C GLU A 798 21.89 -14.20 -19.36
N VAL A 799 21.41 -13.09 -18.78
CA VAL A 799 22.23 -11.90 -18.50
C VAL A 799 23.34 -12.24 -17.50
N LEU A 800 23.02 -12.95 -16.41
CA LEU A 800 24.00 -13.37 -15.41
C LEU A 800 25.08 -14.28 -16.01
N GLN A 801 24.70 -15.31 -16.77
CA GLN A 801 25.65 -16.20 -17.43
C GLN A 801 26.56 -15.46 -18.41
N THR A 802 26.02 -14.47 -19.12
CA THR A 802 26.80 -13.64 -20.05
C THR A 802 27.81 -12.77 -19.32
N LEU A 803 27.42 -12.16 -18.20
CA LEU A 803 28.34 -11.38 -17.35
C LEU A 803 29.41 -12.24 -16.70
N ILE A 804 29.08 -13.46 -16.25
CA ILE A 804 30.06 -14.43 -15.73
C ILE A 804 31.09 -14.78 -16.81
N ARG A 805 30.67 -15.00 -18.06
CA ARG A 805 31.60 -15.21 -19.18
C ARG A 805 32.48 -13.99 -19.41
N LEU A 806 31.89 -12.79 -19.44
CA LEU A 806 32.64 -11.54 -19.63
C LEU A 806 33.71 -11.32 -18.54
N VAL A 807 33.41 -11.60 -17.27
CA VAL A 807 34.39 -11.57 -16.17
C VAL A 807 35.54 -12.54 -16.42
N GLN A 808 35.27 -13.73 -16.97
CA GLN A 808 36.25 -14.81 -17.13
C GLN A 808 37.07 -14.70 -18.42
N SER A 809 36.51 -14.17 -19.50
CA SER A 809 37.10 -14.23 -20.84
C SER A 809 37.48 -12.88 -21.44
N ALA A 810 37.08 -11.75 -20.83
CA ALA A 810 37.45 -10.45 -21.35
C ALA A 810 38.96 -10.19 -21.18
N GLU A 811 39.60 -9.82 -22.29
CA GLU A 811 41.02 -9.43 -22.30
C GLU A 811 41.24 -8.10 -21.57
N ASP A 812 40.27 -7.18 -21.63
CA ASP A 812 40.38 -5.86 -21.03
C ASP A 812 39.93 -5.83 -19.56
N GLU A 813 40.79 -5.28 -18.72
CA GLU A 813 40.58 -5.12 -17.27
C GLU A 813 39.31 -4.32 -16.95
N SER A 814 38.98 -3.32 -17.79
CA SER A 814 37.76 -2.52 -17.65
C SER A 814 36.47 -3.32 -17.80
N THR A 815 36.35 -4.19 -18.80
CA THR A 815 35.17 -5.05 -18.97
C THR A 815 35.08 -6.07 -17.85
N ARG A 816 36.21 -6.63 -17.38
CA ARG A 816 36.20 -7.56 -16.23
C ARG A 816 35.71 -6.88 -14.95
N GLN A 817 36.22 -5.68 -14.67
CA GLN A 817 35.78 -4.89 -13.52
C GLN A 817 34.29 -4.55 -13.62
N LEU A 818 33.83 -4.09 -14.79
CA LEU A 818 32.43 -3.74 -15.03
C LEU A 818 31.50 -4.94 -14.87
N ALA A 819 31.89 -6.09 -15.41
CA ALA A 819 31.08 -7.29 -15.31
C ALA A 819 31.01 -7.80 -13.86
N ALA A 820 32.10 -7.72 -13.08
CA ALA A 820 32.08 -8.03 -11.65
C ALA A 820 31.15 -7.08 -10.86
N GLU A 821 31.21 -5.78 -11.14
CA GLU A 821 30.32 -4.79 -10.52
C GLU A 821 28.84 -5.04 -10.89
N THR A 822 28.58 -5.40 -12.14
CA THR A 822 27.22 -5.64 -12.63
C THR A 822 26.63 -6.92 -12.02
N ILE A 823 27.42 -7.98 -11.87
CA ILE A 823 27.03 -9.19 -11.13
C ILE A 823 26.60 -8.83 -9.71
N GLY A 824 27.36 -7.95 -9.03
CA GLY A 824 27.02 -7.47 -7.70
C GLY A 824 25.72 -6.64 -7.60
N LYS A 825 25.14 -6.20 -8.73
CA LYS A 825 23.88 -5.43 -8.80
C LYS A 825 22.67 -6.28 -9.21
N ILE A 826 22.91 -7.39 -9.92
CA ILE A 826 21.85 -8.23 -10.50
C ILE A 826 21.32 -9.22 -9.46
N ASP A 827 22.18 -10.08 -8.91
CA ASP A 827 21.67 -11.25 -8.20
C ASP A 827 22.25 -11.37 -6.79
N LYS A 828 21.42 -11.00 -5.81
CA LYS A 828 21.75 -10.92 -4.38
C LYS A 828 21.81 -12.27 -3.66
N ASP A 829 21.33 -13.36 -4.28
CA ASP A 829 21.19 -14.66 -3.64
C ASP A 829 21.73 -15.84 -4.50
N ASN A 830 22.27 -15.55 -5.70
CA ASN A 830 22.71 -16.61 -6.61
C ASN A 830 24.07 -17.22 -6.22
N PRO A 831 24.13 -18.55 -6.00
CA PRO A 831 25.35 -19.24 -5.64
C PRO A 831 26.45 -19.19 -6.72
N GLU A 832 26.08 -19.17 -8.00
CA GLU A 832 27.02 -19.07 -9.12
C GLU A 832 27.64 -17.67 -9.22
N ALA A 833 26.85 -16.62 -8.98
CA ALA A 833 27.32 -15.23 -8.90
C ALA A 833 28.34 -15.06 -7.76
N LEU A 834 28.01 -15.58 -6.56
CA LEU A 834 28.90 -15.61 -5.41
C LEU A 834 30.21 -16.35 -5.68
N GLN A 835 30.13 -17.54 -6.27
CA GLN A 835 31.31 -18.32 -6.60
C GLN A 835 32.17 -17.64 -7.67
N ALA A 836 31.55 -16.99 -8.66
CA ALA A 836 32.26 -16.22 -9.68
C ALA A 836 33.03 -15.06 -9.04
N LEU A 837 32.39 -14.28 -8.15
CA LEU A 837 33.05 -13.17 -7.47
C LEU A 837 34.18 -13.64 -6.54
N ILE A 838 33.99 -14.71 -5.75
CA ILE A 838 35.06 -15.29 -4.91
C ILE A 838 36.26 -15.68 -5.78
N ARG A 839 36.00 -16.31 -6.93
CA ARG A 839 37.06 -16.69 -7.86
C ARG A 839 37.80 -15.47 -8.39
N VAL A 840 37.10 -14.38 -8.70
CA VAL A 840 37.74 -13.12 -9.13
C VAL A 840 38.67 -12.57 -8.06
N VAL A 841 38.24 -12.55 -6.79
CA VAL A 841 39.08 -12.07 -5.68
C VAL A 841 40.33 -12.95 -5.50
N GLN A 842 40.22 -14.26 -5.79
CA GLN A 842 41.31 -15.23 -5.67
C GLN A 842 42.30 -15.22 -6.84
N THR A 843 41.83 -15.02 -8.08
CA THR A 843 42.64 -15.21 -9.29
C THR A 843 43.17 -13.91 -9.90
N SER A 844 42.61 -12.76 -9.53
CA SER A 844 43.05 -11.47 -10.07
C SER A 844 44.32 -10.99 -9.37
N GLU A 845 45.34 -10.62 -10.14
CA GLU A 845 46.54 -9.93 -9.62
C GLU A 845 46.29 -8.42 -9.40
N ASP A 846 45.24 -7.87 -10.02
CA ASP A 846 44.86 -6.46 -9.89
C ASP A 846 44.07 -6.19 -8.59
N GLU A 847 44.61 -5.29 -7.76
CA GLU A 847 44.04 -4.88 -6.47
C GLU A 847 42.70 -4.15 -6.59
N SER A 848 42.46 -3.40 -7.66
CA SER A 848 41.19 -2.71 -7.93
C SER A 848 40.08 -3.70 -8.27
N ILE A 849 40.38 -4.69 -9.11
CA ILE A 849 39.45 -5.78 -9.45
C ILE A 849 39.12 -6.61 -8.20
N ARG A 850 40.14 -6.96 -7.40
CA ARG A 850 39.93 -7.67 -6.12
C ARG A 850 39.03 -6.87 -5.19
N ARG A 851 39.33 -5.59 -4.98
CA ARG A 851 38.50 -4.69 -4.15
C ARG A 851 37.06 -4.61 -4.65
N ARG A 852 36.84 -4.46 -5.96
CA ARG A 852 35.48 -4.36 -6.55
C ARG A 852 34.70 -5.66 -6.43
N ALA A 853 35.36 -6.80 -6.59
CA ALA A 853 34.75 -8.10 -6.38
C ALA A 853 34.44 -8.33 -4.88
N THR A 854 35.30 -7.91 -3.96
CA THR A 854 35.03 -7.90 -2.51
C THR A 854 33.83 -7.02 -2.16
N GLU A 855 33.74 -5.81 -2.73
CA GLU A 855 32.57 -4.93 -2.58
C GLU A 855 31.29 -5.60 -3.09
N SER A 856 31.37 -6.24 -4.26
CA SER A 856 30.24 -6.96 -4.85
C SER A 856 29.81 -8.16 -4.00
N LEU A 857 30.76 -8.85 -3.36
CA LEU A 857 30.49 -9.91 -2.36
C LEU A 857 29.79 -9.37 -1.11
N GLY A 858 30.11 -8.15 -0.67
CA GLY A 858 29.37 -7.47 0.41
C GLY A 858 27.90 -7.21 0.06
N LYS A 859 27.62 -6.91 -1.22
CA LYS A 859 26.25 -6.64 -1.70
C LYS A 859 25.40 -7.89 -1.89
N ILE A 860 26.00 -8.99 -2.37
CA ILE A 860 25.27 -10.24 -2.70
C ILE A 860 25.50 -11.38 -1.71
N GLY A 861 26.30 -11.16 -0.67
CA GLY A 861 26.69 -12.19 0.29
C GLY A 861 25.87 -12.20 1.58
N LYS A 862 24.73 -11.48 1.64
CA LYS A 862 24.00 -11.26 2.89
C LYS A 862 23.60 -12.58 3.55
N GLY A 863 24.05 -12.80 4.78
CA GLY A 863 23.80 -14.04 5.52
C GLY A 863 24.42 -15.31 4.92
N ASN A 864 25.23 -15.21 3.85
CA ASN A 864 25.82 -16.37 3.20
C ASN A 864 27.07 -16.84 3.98
N PRO A 865 27.05 -18.05 4.56
CA PRO A 865 28.16 -18.51 5.40
C PRO A 865 29.50 -18.60 4.66
N LYS A 866 29.47 -18.93 3.35
CA LYS A 866 30.70 -19.03 2.54
C LYS A 866 31.30 -17.66 2.26
N ALA A 867 30.46 -16.66 1.97
CA ALA A 867 30.92 -15.29 1.77
C ALA A 867 31.51 -14.71 3.07
N ILE A 868 30.80 -14.90 4.19
CA ILE A 868 31.26 -14.49 5.52
C ILE A 868 32.61 -15.12 5.87
N GLN A 869 32.69 -16.45 5.78
CA GLN A 869 33.93 -17.17 6.10
C GLN A 869 35.09 -16.71 5.23
N TYR A 870 34.86 -16.54 3.93
CA TYR A 870 35.89 -16.07 3.00
C TYR A 870 36.36 -14.65 3.34
N LEU A 871 35.45 -13.74 3.67
CA LEU A 871 35.81 -12.37 4.04
C LEU A 871 36.58 -12.33 5.38
N ILE A 872 36.19 -13.13 6.37
CA ILE A 872 36.95 -13.27 7.64
C ILE A 872 38.37 -13.78 7.37
N GLU A 873 38.53 -14.80 6.52
CA GLU A 873 39.86 -15.31 6.13
C GLU A 873 40.66 -14.24 5.36
N LEU A 874 40.01 -13.51 4.46
CA LEU A 874 40.64 -12.48 3.65
C LEU A 874 41.18 -11.31 4.49
N VAL A 875 40.44 -10.85 5.51
CA VAL A 875 40.95 -9.76 6.37
C VAL A 875 42.11 -10.20 7.26
N GLN A 876 42.15 -11.47 7.65
CA GLN A 876 43.24 -12.04 8.46
C GLN A 876 44.53 -12.24 7.64
N THR A 877 44.40 -12.62 6.36
CA THR A 877 45.52 -12.99 5.48
C THR A 877 46.04 -11.85 4.60
N SER A 878 45.22 -10.85 4.29
CA SER A 878 45.63 -9.71 3.46
C SER A 878 46.48 -8.73 4.25
N GLU A 879 47.62 -8.29 3.70
CA GLU A 879 48.40 -7.16 4.24
C GLU A 879 47.96 -5.80 3.67
N ASP A 880 47.14 -5.81 2.62
CA ASP A 880 46.63 -4.58 1.98
C ASP A 880 45.49 -3.96 2.79
N GLU A 881 45.74 -2.75 3.32
CA GLU A 881 44.76 -1.96 4.06
C GLU A 881 43.57 -1.52 3.20
N SER A 882 43.70 -1.38 1.87
CA SER A 882 42.57 -1.15 0.96
C SER A 882 41.57 -2.31 0.99
N ILE A 883 42.09 -3.54 0.92
CA ILE A 883 41.28 -4.76 1.03
C ILE A 883 40.71 -4.90 2.44
N ARG A 884 41.49 -4.68 3.51
CA ARG A 884 40.98 -4.76 4.89
C ARG A 884 39.84 -3.78 5.15
N ARG A 885 39.96 -2.54 4.66
CA ARG A 885 38.89 -1.53 4.71
C ARG A 885 37.63 -2.00 3.99
N GLN A 886 37.77 -2.54 2.77
CA GLN A 886 36.62 -3.06 2.02
C GLN A 886 35.99 -4.28 2.70
N VAL A 887 36.79 -5.14 3.30
CA VAL A 887 36.28 -6.30 4.04
C VAL A 887 35.52 -5.87 5.28
N ALA A 888 36.00 -4.89 6.05
CA ALA A 888 35.25 -4.35 7.19
C ALA A 888 33.85 -3.88 6.78
N ILE A 889 33.75 -3.10 5.69
CA ILE A 889 32.47 -2.65 5.12
C ILE A 889 31.59 -3.85 4.71
N SER A 890 32.17 -4.77 3.93
CA SER A 890 31.42 -5.91 3.38
C SER A 890 30.90 -6.83 4.49
N LEU A 891 31.69 -7.05 5.55
CA LEU A 891 31.28 -7.79 6.74
C LEU A 891 30.13 -7.10 7.48
N GLY A 892 30.18 -5.76 7.62
CA GLY A 892 29.06 -5.00 8.18
C GLY A 892 27.77 -5.11 7.37
N GLU A 893 27.85 -5.30 6.04
CA GLU A 893 26.69 -5.45 5.16
C GLU A 893 26.09 -6.87 5.20
N ILE A 894 26.92 -7.91 5.36
CA ILE A 894 26.47 -9.31 5.23
C ILE A 894 26.32 -10.06 6.55
N GLY A 895 26.96 -9.57 7.61
CA GLY A 895 27.19 -10.31 8.85
C GLY A 895 26.14 -10.12 9.94
N GLU A 896 24.95 -9.60 9.61
CA GLU A 896 23.83 -9.39 10.56
C GLU A 896 23.64 -10.64 11.44
N ASP A 897 23.58 -10.44 12.76
CA ASP A 897 23.48 -11.49 13.78
C ASP A 897 24.58 -12.58 13.77
N ASN A 898 25.71 -12.36 13.09
CA ASN A 898 26.82 -13.34 13.05
C ASN A 898 27.87 -13.05 14.14
N PRO A 899 28.06 -13.94 15.14
CA PRO A 899 29.01 -13.72 16.23
C PRO A 899 30.47 -13.63 15.77
N GLU A 900 30.85 -14.35 14.72
CA GLU A 900 32.22 -14.33 14.19
C GLU A 900 32.53 -13.01 13.49
N VAL A 901 31.53 -12.44 12.80
CA VAL A 901 31.63 -11.11 12.19
C VAL A 901 31.71 -10.03 13.26
N LEU A 902 30.85 -10.09 14.28
CA LEU A 902 30.87 -9.18 15.42
C LEU A 902 32.26 -9.15 16.06
N GLN A 903 32.80 -10.31 16.40
CA GLN A 903 34.13 -10.43 17.03
C GLN A 903 35.26 -9.96 16.10
N THR A 904 35.15 -10.21 14.80
CA THR A 904 36.13 -9.72 13.82
C THR A 904 36.13 -8.20 13.74
N LEU A 905 34.96 -7.56 13.79
CA LEU A 905 34.83 -6.10 13.71
C LEU A 905 35.20 -5.41 15.03
N ILE A 906 34.90 -6.01 16.19
CA ILE A 906 35.43 -5.56 17.49
C ILE A 906 36.97 -5.59 17.47
N TRP A 907 37.55 -6.71 17.01
CA TRP A 907 38.99 -6.85 16.88
C TRP A 907 39.59 -5.78 15.94
N LEU A 908 38.98 -5.52 14.79
CA LEU A 908 39.44 -4.47 13.87
C LEU A 908 39.34 -3.07 14.46
N ALA A 909 38.25 -2.78 15.18
CA ALA A 909 38.01 -1.48 15.82
C ALA A 909 39.02 -1.20 16.94
N GLN A 910 39.45 -2.22 17.68
CA GLN A 910 40.37 -2.07 18.82
C GLN A 910 41.85 -2.22 18.44
N SER A 911 42.18 -3.13 17.52
CA SER A 911 43.58 -3.56 17.32
C SER A 911 44.23 -3.04 16.04
N SER A 912 43.45 -2.53 15.07
CA SER A 912 44.01 -2.07 13.81
C SER A 912 44.88 -0.82 14.01
N LYS A 913 46.05 -0.79 13.37
CA LYS A 913 46.93 0.39 13.37
C LYS A 913 46.43 1.47 12.42
N ASP A 914 45.71 1.08 11.37
CA ASP A 914 45.15 2.02 10.39
C ASP A 914 43.89 2.69 10.92
N LYS A 915 43.89 4.02 10.89
CA LYS A 915 42.77 4.83 11.40
C LYS A 915 41.50 4.59 10.60
N CYS A 916 41.60 4.43 9.27
CA CYS A 916 40.43 4.23 8.41
C CYS A 916 39.81 2.85 8.62
N THR A 917 40.63 1.82 8.87
CA THR A 917 40.17 0.47 9.20
C THR A 917 39.44 0.43 10.53
N ARG A 918 39.97 1.06 11.60
CA ARG A 918 39.25 1.19 12.88
C ARG A 918 37.92 1.91 12.71
N ARG A 919 37.94 3.02 11.97
CA ARG A 919 36.77 3.85 11.67
C ARG A 919 35.67 3.04 10.97
N LEU A 920 36.00 2.33 9.90
CA LEU A 920 35.03 1.53 9.14
C LEU A 920 34.55 0.31 9.94
N ALA A 921 35.37 -0.25 10.82
CA ALA A 921 34.95 -1.32 11.72
C ALA A 921 33.92 -0.82 12.75
N ALA A 922 34.15 0.34 13.36
CA ALA A 922 33.17 0.96 14.27
C ALA A 922 31.84 1.29 13.57
N GLU A 923 31.90 1.84 12.36
CA GLU A 923 30.70 2.09 11.53
C GLU A 923 29.98 0.77 11.19
N SER A 924 30.73 -0.28 10.89
CA SER A 924 30.17 -1.58 10.57
C SER A 924 29.52 -2.22 11.80
N LEU A 925 30.11 -2.09 13.01
CA LEU A 925 29.49 -2.51 14.27
C LEU A 925 28.11 -1.87 14.49
N GLY A 926 27.92 -0.62 14.04
CA GLY A 926 26.62 0.05 14.03
C GLY A 926 25.53 -0.65 13.21
N LYS A 927 25.90 -1.50 12.24
CA LYS A 927 24.97 -2.07 11.25
C LYS A 927 24.52 -3.50 11.54
N ILE A 928 25.18 -4.23 12.44
CA ILE A 928 25.13 -5.70 12.49
C ILE A 928 24.18 -6.26 13.54
N ASP A 929 24.12 -5.66 14.72
CA ASP A 929 23.31 -6.16 15.84
C ASP A 929 22.89 -4.98 16.72
N LYS A 930 21.59 -4.63 16.62
CA LYS A 930 21.03 -3.34 17.06
C LYS A 930 20.84 -3.19 18.56
N ASP A 931 21.17 -4.21 19.36
CA ASP A 931 21.07 -4.17 20.82
C ASP A 931 22.24 -4.89 21.50
N ASN A 932 23.31 -5.17 20.75
CA ASN A 932 24.42 -5.95 21.28
C ASN A 932 25.19 -5.16 22.34
N SER A 933 25.12 -5.61 23.60
CA SER A 933 25.80 -4.96 24.71
C SER A 933 27.32 -4.86 24.51
N GLU A 934 27.94 -5.81 23.82
CA GLU A 934 29.39 -5.81 23.57
C GLU A 934 29.78 -4.78 22.48
N ALA A 935 28.96 -4.65 21.43
CA ALA A 935 29.13 -3.61 20.42
C ALA A 935 28.90 -2.21 21.01
N ILE A 936 27.80 -2.03 21.76
CA ILE A 936 27.48 -0.76 22.45
C ILE A 936 28.62 -0.37 23.39
N GLN A 937 29.09 -1.31 24.22
CA GLN A 937 30.18 -1.05 25.15
C GLN A 937 31.48 -0.69 24.42
N THR A 938 31.80 -1.38 23.32
CA THR A 938 32.98 -1.06 22.50
C THR A 938 32.88 0.35 21.90
N LEU A 939 31.70 0.75 21.41
CA LEU A 939 31.49 2.10 20.91
C LEU A 939 31.54 3.16 22.02
N ILE A 940 30.99 2.89 23.21
CA ILE A 940 31.12 3.77 24.39
C ILE A 940 32.58 3.96 24.78
N GLU A 941 33.36 2.87 24.82
CA GLU A 941 34.80 2.92 25.10
C GLU A 941 35.55 3.73 24.05
N LEU A 942 35.17 3.62 22.77
CA LEU A 942 35.72 4.45 21.70
C LEU A 942 35.33 5.93 21.85
N VAL A 943 34.11 6.25 22.30
CA VAL A 943 33.72 7.64 22.60
C VAL A 943 34.55 8.21 23.77
N GLN A 944 34.84 7.40 24.78
CA GLN A 944 35.47 7.86 26.03
C GLN A 944 37.00 7.86 26.01
N ASN A 945 37.65 6.93 25.30
CA ASN A 945 39.08 6.64 25.47
C ASN A 945 39.97 7.08 24.28
N THR A 946 39.43 7.68 23.23
CA THR A 946 40.24 8.08 22.07
C THR A 946 40.90 9.45 22.27
N GLN A 947 42.21 9.54 22.04
CA GLN A 947 42.96 10.80 22.01
C GLN A 947 42.86 11.54 20.66
N ASP A 948 42.12 11.00 19.68
CA ASP A 948 41.97 11.56 18.35
C ASP A 948 40.62 12.29 18.23
N ASN A 949 40.64 13.56 17.83
CA ASN A 949 39.44 14.41 17.75
C ASN A 949 38.38 13.90 16.74
N ASN A 950 38.73 12.96 15.84
CA ASN A 950 37.86 12.46 14.78
C ASN A 950 37.22 11.07 15.04
N GLU A 951 37.64 10.32 16.06
CA GLU A 951 37.08 8.99 16.37
C GLU A 951 35.78 9.03 17.24
N PRO A 952 35.62 9.96 18.21
CA PRO A 952 34.44 10.01 19.07
C PRO A 952 33.11 10.24 18.36
N TRP A 953 33.09 11.08 17.31
CA TRP A 953 31.82 11.43 16.65
C TRP A 953 31.26 10.25 15.84
N LEU A 954 32.10 9.42 15.23
CA LEU A 954 31.62 8.27 14.46
C LEU A 954 31.14 7.15 15.38
N ALA A 955 31.80 6.98 16.52
CA ALA A 955 31.30 6.09 17.56
C ALA A 955 29.95 6.59 18.11
N ALA A 956 29.77 7.90 18.31
CA ALA A 956 28.47 8.49 18.67
C ALA A 956 27.39 8.28 17.60
N LYS A 957 27.73 8.45 16.32
CA LYS A 957 26.81 8.14 15.20
C LYS A 957 26.46 6.65 15.13
N SER A 958 27.43 5.78 15.39
CA SER A 958 27.20 4.33 15.42
C SER A 958 26.35 3.95 16.63
N LEU A 959 26.52 4.63 17.78
CA LEU A 959 25.63 4.53 18.95
C LEU A 959 24.22 5.04 18.65
N GLU A 960 24.04 5.98 17.71
CA GLU A 960 22.71 6.31 17.18
C GLU A 960 22.01 5.10 16.53
N GLU A 961 22.77 4.26 15.80
CA GLU A 961 22.21 3.13 15.06
C GLU A 961 21.89 1.92 15.96
N ILE A 962 22.66 1.70 17.05
CA ILE A 962 22.58 0.50 17.91
C ILE A 962 22.30 0.77 19.39
N GLY A 963 22.34 2.01 19.84
CA GLY A 963 22.13 2.41 21.24
C GLY A 963 20.72 2.91 21.51
N LYS A 964 19.76 2.57 20.64
CA LYS A 964 18.40 3.10 20.73
C LYS A 964 17.76 2.65 22.05
N ASP A 965 17.18 3.58 22.79
CA ASP A 965 16.61 3.35 24.13
C ASP A 965 17.63 2.82 25.18
N ASN A 966 18.93 2.78 24.86
CA ASN A 966 20.00 2.39 25.79
C ASN A 966 20.47 3.60 26.60
N LEU A 967 20.20 3.57 27.91
CA LEU A 967 20.52 4.68 28.81
C LEU A 967 22.02 5.01 28.85
N GLU A 968 22.90 4.01 28.80
CA GLU A 968 24.36 4.22 28.84
C GLU A 968 24.87 4.86 27.54
N ALA A 969 24.29 4.49 26.40
CA ALA A 969 24.55 5.15 25.12
C ALA A 969 24.08 6.62 25.13
N ILE A 970 22.86 6.87 25.63
CA ILE A 970 22.31 8.24 25.78
C ILE A 970 23.20 9.09 26.68
N GLN A 971 23.65 8.53 27.81
CA GLN A 971 24.58 9.20 28.72
C GLN A 971 25.95 9.46 28.09
N ALA A 972 26.48 8.51 27.33
CA ALA A 972 27.75 8.68 26.62
C ALA A 972 27.67 9.79 25.55
N VAL A 973 26.61 9.83 24.74
CA VAL A 973 26.39 10.88 23.74
C VAL A 973 26.10 12.23 24.40
N THR A 974 25.34 12.26 25.49
CA THR A 974 25.07 13.49 26.28
C THR A 974 26.34 14.04 26.93
N GLY A 975 27.18 13.16 27.48
CA GLY A 975 28.51 13.52 27.98
C GLY A 975 29.40 14.06 26.87
N LEU A 976 29.35 13.48 25.67
CA LEU A 976 30.10 13.96 24.51
C LEU A 976 29.67 15.37 24.08
N VAL A 977 28.36 15.68 24.12
CA VAL A 977 27.86 17.05 23.86
C VAL A 977 28.52 18.07 24.79
N GLN A 978 28.68 17.74 26.08
CA GLN A 978 29.23 18.65 27.09
C GLN A 978 30.76 18.73 27.07
N THR A 979 31.45 17.65 26.70
CA THR A 979 32.90 17.50 26.84
C THR A 979 33.68 17.68 25.53
N ALA A 980 33.02 17.61 24.37
CA ALA A 980 33.69 17.73 23.07
C ALA A 980 34.31 19.12 22.85
N GLU A 981 35.63 19.14 22.60
CA GLU A 981 36.37 20.35 22.21
C GLU A 981 36.02 20.84 20.80
N SER A 982 35.66 19.90 19.90
CA SER A 982 35.31 20.19 18.49
C SER A 982 33.82 20.50 18.34
N ASP A 983 33.50 21.65 17.74
CA ASP A 983 32.13 22.03 17.39
C ASP A 983 31.45 21.02 16.46
N TYR A 984 32.21 20.41 15.54
CA TYR A 984 31.69 19.38 14.62
C TYR A 984 31.28 18.12 15.39
N THR A 985 32.07 17.72 16.38
CA THR A 985 31.77 16.57 17.26
C THR A 985 30.55 16.87 18.12
N ARG A 986 30.41 18.09 18.64
CA ARG A 986 29.23 18.52 19.40
C ARG A 986 27.97 18.52 18.53
N TRP A 987 28.06 19.03 17.30
CA TRP A 987 26.96 19.04 16.33
C TRP A 987 26.47 17.61 16.00
N LEU A 988 27.37 16.67 15.71
CA LEU A 988 27.01 15.27 15.46
C LEU A 988 26.44 14.55 16.69
N ALA A 989 26.94 14.86 17.88
CA ALA A 989 26.39 14.30 19.12
C ALA A 989 24.95 14.78 19.34
N VAL A 990 24.64 16.05 19.07
CA VAL A 990 23.26 16.57 19.06
C VAL A 990 22.42 15.88 17.97
N GLU A 991 23.00 15.62 16.79
CA GLU A 991 22.30 14.87 15.74
C GLU A 991 21.95 13.45 16.18
N SER A 992 22.85 12.79 16.91
CA SER A 992 22.64 11.45 17.45
C SER A 992 21.56 11.45 18.55
N LEU A 993 21.54 12.46 19.43
CA LEU A 993 20.50 12.61 20.46
C LEU A 993 19.08 12.75 19.87
N ARG A 994 18.96 13.32 18.67
CA ARG A 994 17.69 13.45 17.95
C ARG A 994 17.06 12.10 17.59
N THR A 995 17.85 11.02 17.52
CA THR A 995 17.43 9.72 16.95
C THR A 995 17.54 8.55 17.92
N ILE A 996 18.42 8.63 18.93
CA ILE A 996 18.67 7.56 19.92
C ILE A 996 17.43 7.24 20.78
N ASP A 997 16.66 8.24 21.21
CA ASP A 997 15.42 8.00 21.98
C ASP A 997 14.50 9.22 21.89
N LYS A 998 13.25 9.00 21.46
CA LYS A 998 12.25 10.07 21.33
C LYS A 998 11.57 10.25 22.68
N ASP A 999 11.49 11.49 23.14
CA ASP A 999 10.93 11.88 24.44
C ASP A 999 11.80 11.54 25.66
N ASN A 1000 13.08 11.20 25.46
CA ASN A 1000 14.01 10.97 26.57
C ASN A 1000 14.24 12.25 27.41
N PRO A 1001 13.97 12.23 28.73
CA PRO A 1001 14.12 13.43 29.56
C PRO A 1001 15.54 13.98 29.62
N GLU A 1002 16.57 13.13 29.65
CA GLU A 1002 17.98 13.55 29.73
C GLU A 1002 18.44 14.22 28.42
N ALA A 1003 18.06 13.62 27.28
CA ALA A 1003 18.32 14.21 25.97
C ALA A 1003 17.60 15.56 25.82
N ILE A 1004 16.30 15.64 26.16
CA ILE A 1004 15.53 16.89 26.08
C ILE A 1004 16.14 17.97 26.97
N GLN A 1005 16.51 17.66 28.21
CA GLN A 1005 17.12 18.63 29.12
C GLN A 1005 18.47 19.14 28.59
N THR A 1006 19.27 18.25 28.01
CA THR A 1006 20.54 18.63 27.37
C THR A 1006 20.33 19.58 26.20
N LEU A 1007 19.33 19.31 25.35
CA LEU A 1007 18.98 20.19 24.25
C LEU A 1007 18.42 21.54 24.73
N ILE A 1008 17.56 21.55 25.75
CA ILE A 1008 17.04 22.79 26.36
C ILE A 1008 18.20 23.63 26.91
N HIS A 1009 19.13 23.00 27.63
CA HIS A 1009 20.31 23.68 28.16
C HIS A 1009 21.14 24.31 27.05
N LEU A 1010 21.45 23.56 25.98
CA LEU A 1010 22.18 24.07 24.80
C LEU A 1010 21.47 25.24 24.11
N VAL A 1011 20.12 25.23 24.06
CA VAL A 1011 19.35 26.33 23.48
C VAL A 1011 19.44 27.59 24.36
N GLN A 1012 19.54 27.43 25.67
CA GLN A 1012 19.60 28.50 26.66
C GLN A 1012 21.01 29.08 26.86
N THR A 1013 22.07 28.31 26.64
CA THR A 1013 23.45 28.78 26.77
C THR A 1013 23.89 29.59 25.55
N SER A 1014 24.32 30.83 25.77
CA SER A 1014 24.66 31.80 24.71
C SER A 1014 26.06 31.66 24.12
N GLU A 1015 26.84 30.65 24.52
CA GLU A 1015 28.26 30.51 24.18
C GLU A 1015 28.55 29.42 23.11
N ASP A 1016 27.56 28.63 22.70
CA ASP A 1016 27.73 27.54 21.73
C ASP A 1016 27.69 28.01 20.26
N ASN A 1017 28.39 27.27 19.37
CA ASN A 1017 28.43 27.53 17.94
C ASN A 1017 27.02 27.55 17.32
N TYR A 1018 26.81 28.48 16.39
CA TYR A 1018 25.58 28.69 15.63
C TYR A 1018 24.95 27.40 15.10
N ASN A 1019 25.74 26.50 14.51
CA ASN A 1019 25.23 25.25 13.93
C ASN A 1019 24.68 24.28 14.99
N THR A 1020 25.35 24.18 16.14
CA THR A 1020 24.96 23.29 17.23
C THR A 1020 23.66 23.76 17.88
N ARG A 1021 23.54 25.07 18.12
CA ARG A 1021 22.32 25.66 18.68
C ARG A 1021 21.14 25.52 17.72
N TRP A 1022 21.35 25.76 16.42
CA TRP A 1022 20.33 25.57 15.39
C TRP A 1022 19.79 24.13 15.38
N LEU A 1023 20.70 23.14 15.42
CA LEU A 1023 20.32 21.73 15.41
C LEU A 1023 19.62 21.32 16.72
N ALA A 1024 20.01 21.90 17.86
CA ALA A 1024 19.34 21.65 19.13
C ALA A 1024 17.88 22.12 19.11
N VAL A 1025 17.61 23.32 18.55
CA VAL A 1025 16.24 23.82 18.37
C VAL A 1025 15.43 22.91 17.46
N GLU A 1026 15.97 22.49 16.31
CA GLU A 1026 15.27 21.55 15.41
C GLU A 1026 15.03 20.20 16.08
N SER A 1027 15.99 19.71 16.86
CA SER A 1027 15.90 18.42 17.52
C SER A 1027 14.80 18.43 18.58
N LEU A 1028 14.62 19.53 19.32
CA LEU A 1028 13.47 19.70 20.23
C LEU A 1028 12.14 19.52 19.49
N GLY A 1029 11.94 20.13 18.31
CA GLY A 1029 10.72 19.94 17.51
C GLY A 1029 10.40 18.47 17.20
N LYS A 1030 11.45 17.67 16.97
CA LYS A 1030 11.30 16.27 16.56
C LYS A 1030 11.15 15.27 17.71
N ILE A 1031 11.71 15.56 18.89
CA ILE A 1031 11.80 14.59 20.00
C ILE A 1031 11.02 14.97 21.26
N SER A 1032 10.32 16.12 21.29
CA SER A 1032 9.72 16.65 22.52
C SER A 1032 8.20 16.88 22.43
N LYS A 1033 7.51 15.96 21.74
CA LYS A 1033 6.13 16.16 21.24
C LYS A 1033 5.10 16.51 22.32
N ASP A 1034 5.32 16.10 23.56
CA ASP A 1034 4.46 16.38 24.71
C ASP A 1034 5.23 17.03 25.89
N ASN A 1035 6.42 17.57 25.64
CA ASN A 1035 7.25 18.14 26.71
C ASN A 1035 6.92 19.64 26.92
N PRO A 1036 6.31 20.01 28.07
CA PRO A 1036 5.90 21.39 28.32
C PRO A 1036 7.09 22.35 28.43
N GLU A 1037 8.25 21.89 28.91
CA GLU A 1037 9.43 22.74 29.06
C GLU A 1037 10.09 23.04 27.71
N ALA A 1038 10.12 22.07 26.80
CA ALA A 1038 10.58 22.26 25.42
C ALA A 1038 9.66 23.24 24.67
N LEU A 1039 8.34 23.04 24.78
CA LEU A 1039 7.35 23.95 24.20
C LEU A 1039 7.52 25.39 24.70
N GLN A 1040 7.65 25.58 26.02
CA GLN A 1040 7.89 26.89 26.62
C GLN A 1040 9.24 27.50 26.19
N THR A 1041 10.28 26.68 26.04
CA THR A 1041 11.58 27.13 25.54
C THR A 1041 11.49 27.65 24.11
N LEU A 1042 10.77 26.94 23.24
CA LEU A 1042 10.54 27.38 21.85
C LEU A 1042 9.67 28.65 21.78
N ILE A 1043 8.60 28.75 22.58
CA ILE A 1043 7.75 29.96 22.64
C ILE A 1043 8.59 31.18 23.05
N ARG A 1044 9.41 31.04 24.10
CA ARG A 1044 10.30 32.12 24.54
C ARG A 1044 11.31 32.50 23.47
N LEU A 1045 11.89 31.52 22.79
CA LEU A 1045 12.85 31.76 21.73
C LEU A 1045 12.21 32.60 20.60
N VAL A 1046 11.00 32.22 20.17
CA VAL A 1046 10.22 32.98 19.18
C VAL A 1046 9.89 34.40 19.62
N GLN A 1047 9.65 34.63 20.92
CA GLN A 1047 9.36 35.96 21.47
C GLN A 1047 10.62 36.82 21.71
N SER A 1048 11.81 36.23 21.75
CA SER A 1048 13.04 36.88 22.21
C SER A 1048 13.96 37.42 21.11
N SER A 1049 13.87 36.91 19.88
CA SER A 1049 14.70 37.36 18.74
C SER A 1049 13.98 37.20 17.39
N GLU A 1050 14.40 37.97 16.37
CA GLU A 1050 14.04 37.78 14.94
C GLU A 1050 15.28 37.31 14.14
N ASP A 1051 16.05 36.39 14.67
CA ASP A 1051 17.23 35.84 13.99
C ASP A 1051 16.91 34.53 13.26
N ALA A 1052 17.92 33.90 12.66
CA ALA A 1052 17.74 32.63 11.98
C ALA A 1052 17.28 31.49 12.90
N TYR A 1053 17.44 31.60 14.23
CA TYR A 1053 16.92 30.62 15.18
C TYR A 1053 15.40 30.73 15.34
N THR A 1054 14.84 31.93 15.14
CA THR A 1054 13.39 32.15 15.16
C THR A 1054 12.68 31.29 14.11
N GLN A 1055 13.22 31.19 12.89
CA GLN A 1055 12.59 30.40 11.81
C GLN A 1055 12.51 28.91 12.16
N ILE A 1056 13.59 28.34 12.69
CA ILE A 1056 13.62 26.93 13.07
C ILE A 1056 12.81 26.67 14.34
N ALA A 1057 12.75 27.62 15.27
CA ALA A 1057 11.88 27.57 16.45
C ALA A 1057 10.40 27.58 16.06
N VAL A 1058 10.02 28.42 15.10
CA VAL A 1058 8.66 28.48 14.54
C VAL A 1058 8.26 27.18 13.87
N LYS A 1059 9.16 26.59 13.06
CA LYS A 1059 8.95 25.27 12.47
C LYS A 1059 8.76 24.22 13.56
N SER A 1060 9.63 24.21 14.56
CA SER A 1060 9.58 23.25 15.69
C SER A 1060 8.30 23.41 16.53
N LEU A 1061 7.79 24.64 16.71
CA LEU A 1061 6.49 24.90 17.32
C LEU A 1061 5.33 24.34 16.50
N GLY A 1062 5.43 24.32 15.17
CA GLY A 1062 4.45 23.64 14.31
C GLY A 1062 4.39 22.13 14.59
N GLU A 1063 5.53 21.52 14.90
CA GLU A 1063 5.64 20.07 15.15
C GLU A 1063 5.10 19.64 16.52
N ILE A 1064 5.27 20.47 17.57
CA ILE A 1064 4.91 20.11 18.96
C ILE A 1064 3.78 20.96 19.58
N GLY A 1065 3.42 22.08 18.96
CA GLY A 1065 2.46 23.06 19.51
C GLY A 1065 0.99 22.77 19.20
N LYS A 1066 0.65 21.54 18.75
CA LYS A 1066 -0.72 21.21 18.33
C LYS A 1066 -1.73 21.47 19.45
N TYR A 1067 -2.81 22.21 19.13
CA TYR A 1067 -3.86 22.59 20.09
C TYR A 1067 -3.42 23.49 21.25
N ASN A 1068 -2.15 23.92 21.30
CA ASN A 1068 -1.68 24.76 22.37
C ASN A 1068 -2.00 26.23 22.08
N SER A 1069 -2.83 26.83 22.93
CA SER A 1069 -3.28 28.22 22.77
C SER A 1069 -2.13 29.24 22.83
N GLU A 1070 -1.11 29.01 23.65
CA GLU A 1070 0.06 29.90 23.75
C GLU A 1070 0.95 29.81 22.50
N ALA A 1071 1.13 28.61 21.94
CA ALA A 1071 1.83 28.43 20.67
C ALA A 1071 1.08 29.11 19.51
N ILE A 1072 -0.24 28.92 19.43
CA ILE A 1072 -1.11 29.60 18.43
C ILE A 1072 -0.98 31.11 18.55
N GLN A 1073 -1.04 31.66 19.77
CA GLN A 1073 -0.87 33.10 20.01
C GLN A 1073 0.52 33.60 19.63
N ALA A 1074 1.58 32.86 19.95
CA ALA A 1074 2.94 33.22 19.57
C ALA A 1074 3.14 33.26 18.05
N LEU A 1075 2.53 32.31 17.32
CA LEU A 1075 2.57 32.30 15.86
C LEU A 1075 1.72 33.42 15.24
N ILE A 1076 0.53 33.70 15.77
CA ILE A 1076 -0.29 34.85 15.35
C ILE A 1076 0.49 36.16 15.54
N TRP A 1077 1.12 36.33 16.71
CA TRP A 1077 1.96 37.49 16.99
C TRP A 1077 3.07 37.62 15.94
N LEU A 1078 3.76 36.52 15.61
CA LEU A 1078 4.84 36.54 14.64
C LEU A 1078 4.35 36.84 13.21
N VAL A 1079 3.18 36.36 12.81
CA VAL A 1079 2.56 36.74 11.51
C VAL A 1079 2.36 38.26 11.44
N GLN A 1080 1.94 38.87 12.56
CA GLN A 1080 1.69 40.31 12.66
C GLN A 1080 2.97 41.16 12.73
N THR A 1081 4.01 40.70 13.43
CA THR A 1081 5.18 41.54 13.75
C THR A 1081 6.40 41.29 12.87
N ALA A 1082 6.58 40.08 12.31
CA ALA A 1082 7.83 39.68 11.68
C ALA A 1082 8.24 40.62 10.53
N THR A 1083 9.48 41.08 10.50
CA THR A 1083 9.95 41.94 9.41
C THR A 1083 10.35 41.15 8.15
N HIS A 1084 10.76 39.89 8.31
CA HIS A 1084 11.23 39.02 7.22
C HIS A 1084 10.13 38.10 6.66
N HIS A 1085 9.94 38.13 5.34
CA HIS A 1085 8.92 37.33 4.63
C HIS A 1085 9.03 35.81 4.87
N GLN A 1086 10.25 35.28 4.95
CA GLN A 1086 10.48 33.85 5.22
C GLN A 1086 9.98 33.45 6.60
N THR A 1087 10.29 34.26 7.63
CA THR A 1087 9.85 34.01 9.01
C THR A 1087 8.33 34.09 9.11
N ARG A 1088 7.71 35.09 8.47
CA ARG A 1088 6.25 35.21 8.38
C ARG A 1088 5.63 34.02 7.66
N GLY A 1089 6.17 33.62 6.51
CA GLY A 1089 5.69 32.48 5.72
C GLY A 1089 5.77 31.16 6.49
N GLN A 1090 6.85 30.94 7.26
CA GLN A 1090 6.99 29.78 8.13
C GLN A 1090 5.99 29.82 9.30
N ALA A 1091 5.73 31.01 9.87
CA ALA A 1091 4.73 31.18 10.92
C ALA A 1091 3.32 30.83 10.43
N VAL A 1092 2.97 31.24 9.20
CA VAL A 1092 1.72 30.85 8.54
C VAL A 1092 1.62 29.34 8.41
N ASN A 1093 2.67 28.67 7.90
CA ASN A 1093 2.67 27.21 7.73
C ASN A 1093 2.45 26.48 9.06
N SER A 1094 3.27 26.80 10.07
CA SER A 1094 3.14 26.21 11.41
C SER A 1094 1.78 26.51 12.03
N LEU A 1095 1.25 27.73 11.86
CA LEU A 1095 -0.06 28.10 12.40
C LEU A 1095 -1.17 27.27 11.76
N THR A 1096 -1.16 27.10 10.44
CA THR A 1096 -2.14 26.25 9.74
C THR A 1096 -2.03 24.77 10.10
N GLU A 1097 -0.89 24.31 10.60
CA GLU A 1097 -0.70 22.92 11.05
C GLU A 1097 -1.25 22.66 12.46
N ILE A 1098 -1.19 23.66 13.36
CA ILE A 1098 -1.55 23.49 14.77
C ILE A 1098 -2.94 23.99 15.16
N THR A 1099 -3.59 24.76 14.28
CA THR A 1099 -4.83 25.48 14.60
C THR A 1099 -6.07 24.66 14.25
N GLU A 1100 -6.85 24.28 15.26
CA GLU A 1100 -8.14 23.59 15.12
C GLU A 1100 -9.15 24.16 16.15
N GLY A 1101 -10.44 23.88 15.96
CA GLY A 1101 -11.51 24.30 16.88
C GLY A 1101 -11.51 25.81 17.19
N ASP A 1102 -11.48 26.15 18.48
CA ASP A 1102 -11.47 27.55 18.95
C ASP A 1102 -10.22 28.33 18.52
N GLY A 1103 -9.12 27.65 18.18
CA GLY A 1103 -7.93 28.29 17.60
C GLY A 1103 -8.22 28.96 16.26
N LEU A 1104 -9.11 28.38 15.45
CA LEU A 1104 -9.49 28.92 14.13
C LEU A 1104 -10.23 30.26 14.30
N ARG A 1105 -11.15 30.32 15.28
CA ARG A 1105 -11.87 31.55 15.63
C ARG A 1105 -10.91 32.66 16.07
N LEU A 1106 -9.93 32.31 16.91
CA LEU A 1106 -8.91 33.24 17.36
C LEU A 1106 -8.10 33.80 16.18
N ALA A 1107 -7.61 32.93 15.28
CA ALA A 1107 -6.83 33.34 14.11
C ALA A 1107 -7.60 34.30 13.19
N VAL A 1108 -8.88 34.01 12.90
CA VAL A 1108 -9.74 34.90 12.09
C VAL A 1108 -9.88 36.28 12.76
N SER A 1109 -10.23 36.30 14.05
CA SER A 1109 -10.44 37.55 14.79
C SER A 1109 -9.19 38.42 14.90
N ALA A 1110 -8.00 37.80 14.99
CA ALA A 1110 -6.73 38.48 15.17
C ALA A 1110 -6.10 38.99 13.86
N LEU A 1111 -6.32 38.27 12.74
CA LEU A 1111 -5.64 38.56 11.48
C LEU A 1111 -6.50 39.31 10.45
N LYS A 1112 -7.83 39.41 10.64
CA LYS A 1112 -8.74 40.07 9.68
C LYS A 1112 -8.35 41.52 9.34
N SER A 1113 -7.78 42.25 10.29
CA SER A 1113 -7.32 43.63 10.07
C SER A 1113 -6.19 43.73 9.04
N GLY A 1114 -5.43 42.64 8.84
CA GLY A 1114 -4.38 42.54 7.82
C GLY A 1114 -4.89 42.47 6.39
N LEU A 1115 -6.20 42.27 6.16
CA LEU A 1115 -6.81 42.24 4.83
C LEU A 1115 -7.30 43.61 4.34
N ALA A 1116 -7.14 44.66 5.13
CA ALA A 1116 -7.57 46.00 4.72
C ALA A 1116 -6.76 46.51 3.51
N VAL A 1117 -7.42 47.22 2.57
CA VAL A 1117 -6.78 47.80 1.37
C VAL A 1117 -5.50 48.59 1.67
N PRO A 1118 -5.43 49.46 2.71
CA PRO A 1118 -4.20 50.17 3.04
C PRO A 1118 -3.04 49.24 3.44
N VAL A 1119 -3.34 48.05 3.95
CA VAL A 1119 -2.31 47.05 4.31
C VAL A 1119 -1.77 46.38 3.04
N TYR A 1120 -2.62 46.04 2.07
CA TYR A 1120 -2.19 45.49 0.79
C TYR A 1120 -1.21 46.44 0.06
N GLU A 1121 -1.50 47.74 0.07
CA GLU A 1121 -0.67 48.75 -0.59
C GLU A 1121 0.68 48.96 0.12
N ASN A 1122 0.72 48.87 1.45
CA ASN A 1122 1.91 49.19 2.25
C ASN A 1122 2.76 47.96 2.63
N ASN A 1123 2.14 46.79 2.79
CA ASN A 1123 2.79 45.54 3.19
C ASN A 1123 2.06 44.32 2.56
N PRO A 1124 2.28 44.06 1.26
CA PRO A 1124 1.59 42.99 0.52
C PRO A 1124 1.92 41.59 1.06
N ASP A 1125 3.12 41.38 1.62
CA ASP A 1125 3.53 40.10 2.20
C ASP A 1125 2.75 39.78 3.49
N TYR A 1126 2.54 40.77 4.36
CA TYR A 1126 1.66 40.61 5.52
C TYR A 1126 0.20 40.36 5.10
N HIS A 1127 -0.29 41.08 4.10
CA HIS A 1127 -1.62 40.86 3.56
C HIS A 1127 -1.80 39.42 3.02
N GLU A 1128 -0.85 38.92 2.22
CA GLU A 1128 -0.88 37.55 1.70
C GLU A 1128 -0.83 36.52 2.83
N ALA A 1129 0.02 36.73 3.85
CA ALA A 1129 0.10 35.85 5.01
C ALA A 1129 -1.23 35.77 5.78
N CYS A 1130 -1.86 36.91 6.08
CA CYS A 1130 -3.19 36.94 6.70
C CYS A 1130 -4.23 36.22 5.84
N TYR A 1131 -4.21 36.45 4.52
CA TYR A 1131 -5.16 35.81 3.61
C TYR A 1131 -5.01 34.30 3.62
N ARG A 1132 -3.77 33.78 3.61
CA ARG A 1132 -3.50 32.33 3.66
C ARG A 1132 -4.06 31.67 4.93
N VAL A 1133 -3.86 32.29 6.10
CA VAL A 1133 -4.38 31.76 7.37
C VAL A 1133 -5.90 31.81 7.41
N ILE A 1134 -6.50 32.93 7.02
CA ILE A 1134 -7.96 33.10 7.05
C ILE A 1134 -8.63 32.20 6.01
N TRP A 1135 -8.03 32.01 4.83
CA TRP A 1135 -8.48 31.04 3.83
C TRP A 1135 -8.50 29.63 4.40
N HIS A 1136 -7.42 29.22 5.09
CA HIS A 1136 -7.39 27.93 5.79
C HIS A 1136 -8.49 27.82 6.85
N CYS A 1137 -8.77 28.88 7.61
CA CYS A 1137 -9.88 28.90 8.56
C CYS A 1137 -11.24 28.73 7.87
N ALA A 1138 -11.47 29.43 6.76
CA ALA A 1138 -12.71 29.31 5.98
C ALA A 1138 -12.93 27.90 5.41
N GLN A 1139 -11.87 27.14 5.13
CA GLN A 1139 -11.95 25.76 4.62
C GLN A 1139 -12.23 24.70 5.70
N ASN A 1140 -12.13 25.07 6.99
CA ASN A 1140 -12.22 24.16 8.13
C ASN A 1140 -13.26 24.59 9.17
N MET A 1141 -14.00 25.68 8.93
CA MET A 1141 -15.08 26.17 9.79
C MET A 1141 -16.42 26.04 9.07
N SER A 1142 -17.52 26.03 9.82
CA SER A 1142 -18.85 26.28 9.24
C SER A 1142 -18.97 27.75 8.82
N TYR A 1143 -19.78 28.05 7.80
CA TYR A 1143 -20.01 29.45 7.40
C TYR A 1143 -20.55 30.31 8.56
N PRO A 1144 -21.54 29.86 9.36
CA PRO A 1144 -22.01 30.63 10.51
C PRO A 1144 -20.93 30.90 11.56
N ASP A 1145 -20.10 29.91 11.90
CA ASP A 1145 -19.00 30.09 12.86
C ASP A 1145 -17.95 31.07 12.34
N PHE A 1146 -17.61 30.99 11.05
CA PHE A 1146 -16.65 31.88 10.42
C PHE A 1146 -17.19 33.31 10.36
N TYR A 1147 -18.46 33.49 9.96
CA TYR A 1147 -19.12 34.79 9.93
C TYR A 1147 -19.14 35.43 11.33
N GLN A 1148 -19.43 34.65 12.36
CA GLN A 1148 -19.42 35.14 13.73
C GLN A 1148 -18.00 35.59 14.14
N ALA A 1149 -16.97 34.78 13.90
CA ALA A 1149 -15.58 35.15 14.20
C ALA A 1149 -15.11 36.38 13.40
N TRP A 1150 -15.57 36.52 12.16
CA TRP A 1150 -15.27 37.64 11.30
C TRP A 1150 -15.85 38.96 11.82
N HIS A 1151 -17.11 38.95 12.29
CA HIS A 1151 -17.80 40.17 12.75
C HIS A 1151 -17.64 40.45 14.25
N GLN A 1152 -17.15 39.50 15.06
CA GLN A 1152 -16.82 39.74 16.46
C GLN A 1152 -15.70 40.78 16.60
N THR A 1153 -15.92 41.80 17.44
CA THR A 1153 -14.88 42.76 17.82
C THR A 1153 -13.92 42.10 18.79
N THR A 1154 -12.64 42.04 18.45
CA THR A 1154 -11.58 41.54 19.34
C THR A 1154 -11.56 42.46 20.58
N VAL A 1155 -11.99 41.95 21.73
CA VAL A 1155 -11.76 42.67 23.00
C VAL A 1155 -10.27 42.52 23.28
N HIS A 1156 -9.56 43.64 23.13
CA HIS A 1156 -8.11 43.76 23.30
C HIS A 1156 -7.61 43.29 24.67
#